data_AF-A0A0G1NDV6-F1
#
_entry.id   AF-A0A0G1NDV6-F1
#
_cell.length_a   1.000
_cell.length_b   1.000
_cell.length_c   1.000
_cell.angle_alpha   90.00
_cell.angle_beta   90.00
_cell.angle_gamma   90.00
#
_symmetry.space_group_name_H-M   'P 1'
#
loop_
_entity.id
_entity.type
_entity.pdbx_description
1 polymer ?
#
loop_
_entity_poly.entity_id
_entity_poly.type
_entity_poly.pdbx_seq_one_letter_code
_entity_poly.pdbx_strand_id
1 'polypeptide(L)'
;MKKNLSRFYVAIIFIIFIYAARLVVPWALAAISTPDLWVKYAGMTGGFYIGDTISFDGIVENKNTGGQSPSFFARLRIDNGFDGSWDQTFPIKEIKSLAPGERVAISWPDAWSATTGLHIIELCVDFENMIVESNESNNCLKATRIITADNGPHPKGQPGLIDITFIGDRYSDINTFHQDIEIAKSYLLSRQPFNEFSSKIAFHYVDHLGDFGCQPKSSGGETGANCYTPLVETAVNQAGVPFDKIVVIANGFGWACSNGTIAVYSNYQINSGEKVFVHELAHAFGLADEYVSQSQDGPVENVCYNNCCMSSACTDWQGVAGAACIQGCTYPNWYRSSEQSTMTSSSVEYFNAVSINFLRKNLQTYAETIPSVVTISRVKNGDVVGNDMVTLGVEIQTFAVVKRVEFYIDGKIFKLLSVNPRAGNISFDENWNPMVLSPGSTHSIMAKVYDSSDNIGVSTPVIVKISNIVGQNTTPSPSISYLPSPFPSVISSPILPLPLPSPSPTIFFITPTITPTATPIIKTNTQAVIKINNGDLIRVIGQSKVYVVNGRYVRWIQSPEIMNMYGHFQWENIKEISLTQLAQYAVSSLVIKKGDFRVWEVDDSHSKRHLSLTPSEFESRGYKWDSIFIVNDKEFNWFKQ
;
A
#
# COMPACT_ATOMS: atom_id res chain seq x y z
N MET A 1 -77.41 16.07 -70.17
CA MET A 1 -76.98 14.84 -69.46
C MET A 1 -75.45 14.72 -69.33
N LYS A 2 -74.73 15.74 -68.86
CA LYS A 2 -73.25 15.68 -68.63
C LYS A 2 -72.77 16.45 -67.39
N LYS A 3 -73.66 16.83 -66.46
CA LYS A 3 -73.32 17.66 -65.27
C LYS A 3 -73.52 16.99 -63.91
N ASN A 4 -74.13 15.80 -63.83
CA ASN A 4 -74.36 15.10 -62.56
C ASN A 4 -73.49 13.85 -62.31
N LEU A 5 -72.66 13.43 -63.28
CA LEU A 5 -71.71 12.31 -63.07
C LEU A 5 -70.43 12.72 -62.32
N SER A 6 -70.06 13.99 -62.34
CA SER A 6 -68.81 14.48 -61.75
C SER A 6 -68.88 14.60 -60.21
N ARG A 7 -70.02 15.03 -59.65
CA ARG A 7 -70.18 15.16 -58.19
C ARG A 7 -70.33 13.82 -57.48
N PHE A 8 -70.87 12.81 -58.15
CA PHE A 8 -70.98 11.45 -57.60
C PHE A 8 -69.64 10.72 -57.60
N TYR A 9 -68.81 10.88 -58.65
CA TYR A 9 -67.46 10.31 -58.68
C TYR A 9 -66.51 10.97 -57.68
N VAL A 10 -66.59 12.30 -57.49
CA VAL A 10 -65.75 13.00 -56.51
C VAL A 10 -66.15 12.62 -55.07
N ALA A 11 -67.45 12.44 -54.78
CA ALA A 11 -67.91 11.99 -53.46
C ALA A 11 -67.55 10.52 -53.17
N ILE A 12 -67.62 9.63 -54.15
CA ILE A 12 -67.21 8.23 -53.99
C ILE A 12 -65.69 8.10 -53.84
N ILE A 13 -64.89 8.89 -54.57
CA ILE A 13 -63.43 8.90 -54.42
C ILE A 13 -63.02 9.49 -53.06
N PHE A 14 -63.72 10.52 -52.54
CA PHE A 14 -63.47 11.04 -51.19
C PHE A 14 -63.89 10.07 -50.08
N ILE A 15 -64.98 9.33 -50.24
CA ILE A 15 -65.42 8.31 -49.27
C ILE A 15 -64.49 7.08 -49.31
N ILE A 16 -63.99 6.69 -50.49
CA ILE A 16 -62.97 5.63 -50.62
C ILE A 16 -61.63 6.09 -50.03
N PHE A 17 -61.24 7.37 -50.16
CA PHE A 17 -60.05 7.89 -49.49
C PHE A 17 -60.20 8.00 -47.97
N ILE A 18 -61.39 8.33 -47.46
CA ILE A 18 -61.66 8.39 -46.00
C ILE A 18 -61.78 6.98 -45.39
N TYR A 19 -62.26 5.98 -46.14
CA TYR A 19 -62.27 4.58 -45.70
C TYR A 19 -60.91 3.88 -45.90
N ALA A 20 -60.14 4.20 -46.94
CA ALA A 20 -58.78 3.70 -47.12
C ALA A 20 -57.79 4.32 -46.13
N ALA A 21 -58.05 5.55 -45.64
CA ALA A 21 -57.28 6.18 -44.58
C ALA A 21 -57.65 5.69 -43.15
N ARG A 22 -58.64 4.79 -43.02
CA ARG A 22 -59.01 4.15 -41.73
C ARG A 22 -58.76 2.65 -41.66
N LEU A 23 -58.16 2.06 -42.69
CA LEU A 23 -57.75 0.64 -42.70
C LEU A 23 -56.30 0.44 -43.15
N VAL A 24 -55.46 1.45 -42.96
CA VAL A 24 -54.07 1.21 -42.62
C VAL A 24 -53.98 1.44 -41.12
N VAL A 25 -54.47 0.47 -40.34
CA VAL A 25 -53.80 0.23 -39.07
C VAL A 25 -52.39 -0.11 -39.55
N PRO A 26 -51.36 0.71 -39.26
CA PRO A 26 -50.03 0.21 -39.45
C PRO A 26 -50.05 -1.07 -38.64
N TRP A 27 -49.73 -2.19 -39.27
CA TRP A 27 -49.07 -3.21 -38.50
C TRP A 27 -47.76 -2.52 -38.14
N ALA A 28 -47.79 -1.65 -37.13
CA ALA A 28 -46.72 -1.58 -36.19
C ALA A 28 -46.59 -3.04 -35.82
N LEU A 29 -45.64 -3.72 -36.48
CA LEU A 29 -44.93 -4.79 -35.82
C LEU A 29 -44.69 -4.20 -34.45
N ALA A 30 -45.51 -4.58 -33.47
CA ALA A 30 -45.21 -4.28 -32.09
C ALA A 30 -43.81 -4.83 -31.98
N ALA A 31 -42.82 -3.93 -31.88
CA ALA A 31 -41.44 -4.35 -31.76
C ALA A 31 -41.48 -5.37 -30.64
N ILE A 32 -41.13 -6.63 -30.95
CA ILE A 32 -41.06 -7.67 -29.95
C ILE A 32 -40.10 -7.11 -28.94
N SER A 33 -40.65 -6.65 -27.82
CA SER A 33 -39.88 -5.96 -26.82
C SER A 33 -39.15 -7.08 -26.09
N THR A 34 -37.88 -7.29 -26.44
CA THR A 34 -37.03 -8.32 -25.87
C THR A 34 -36.52 -7.87 -24.51
N PRO A 35 -36.31 -8.78 -23.53
CA PRO A 35 -35.67 -8.48 -22.25
C PRO A 35 -34.34 -7.72 -22.40
N ASP A 36 -33.96 -6.95 -21.38
CA ASP A 36 -32.61 -6.36 -21.20
C ASP A 36 -32.13 -6.67 -19.78
N LEU A 37 -31.74 -7.92 -19.58
CA LEU A 37 -31.19 -8.45 -18.36
C LEU A 37 -29.79 -7.91 -18.19
N TRP A 38 -29.52 -7.37 -17.02
CA TRP A 38 -28.19 -6.91 -16.71
C TRP A 38 -27.92 -7.00 -15.23
N VAL A 39 -26.64 -7.10 -14.89
CA VAL A 39 -26.21 -6.98 -13.50
C VAL A 39 -26.15 -5.50 -13.17
N LYS A 40 -27.19 -5.02 -12.49
CA LYS A 40 -27.29 -3.62 -12.03
C LYS A 40 -26.26 -3.32 -10.94
N TYR A 41 -26.01 -4.29 -10.08
CA TYR A 41 -25.11 -4.18 -8.95
C TYR A 41 -24.45 -5.54 -8.68
N ALA A 42 -23.16 -5.51 -8.35
CA ALA A 42 -22.42 -6.61 -7.77
C ALA A 42 -21.63 -6.08 -6.58
N GLY A 43 -21.71 -6.78 -5.45
CA GLY A 43 -21.08 -6.42 -4.19
C GLY A 43 -20.37 -7.62 -3.58
N MET A 44 -19.38 -7.31 -2.74
CA MET A 44 -18.67 -8.29 -1.92
C MET A 44 -18.73 -7.81 -0.48
N THR A 45 -19.05 -8.71 0.45
CA THR A 45 -19.17 -8.42 1.87
C THR A 45 -18.35 -9.43 2.67
N GLY A 46 -17.48 -8.94 3.55
CA GLY A 46 -16.49 -9.75 4.27
C GLY A 46 -15.19 -8.98 4.48
N GLY A 47 -14.24 -9.55 5.22
CA GLY A 47 -12.90 -8.97 5.33
C GLY A 47 -12.07 -9.34 4.09
N PHE A 48 -11.29 -8.42 3.54
CA PHE A 48 -10.55 -8.63 2.28
C PHE A 48 -9.09 -9.05 2.51
N TYR A 49 -8.91 -10.05 3.37
CA TYR A 49 -7.60 -10.51 3.80
C TYR A 49 -7.45 -12.02 3.63
N ILE A 50 -6.22 -12.52 3.68
CA ILE A 50 -6.00 -13.96 3.52
C ILE A 50 -6.78 -14.75 4.59
N GLY A 51 -7.54 -15.74 4.13
CA GLY A 51 -8.34 -16.63 4.98
C GLY A 51 -9.72 -16.08 5.35
N ASP A 52 -10.00 -14.81 5.10
CA ASP A 52 -11.31 -14.24 5.40
C ASP A 52 -12.39 -14.84 4.52
N THR A 53 -13.60 -14.88 5.08
CA THR A 53 -14.77 -15.40 4.39
C THR A 53 -15.53 -14.26 3.73
N ILE A 54 -15.73 -14.37 2.42
CA ILE A 54 -16.37 -13.38 1.56
C ILE A 54 -17.71 -13.90 1.06
N SER A 55 -18.73 -13.09 1.27
CA SER A 55 -20.05 -13.18 0.67
C SER A 55 -20.12 -12.32 -0.60
N PHE A 56 -20.90 -12.74 -1.58
CA PHE A 56 -21.15 -11.96 -2.80
C PHE A 56 -22.65 -11.69 -2.94
N ASP A 57 -22.98 -10.47 -3.32
CA ASP A 57 -24.36 -10.02 -3.49
C ASP A 57 -24.51 -9.38 -4.87
N GLY A 58 -25.69 -9.46 -5.46
CA GLY A 58 -25.99 -8.85 -6.75
C GLY A 58 -27.43 -8.42 -6.86
N ILE A 59 -27.67 -7.39 -7.67
CA ILE A 59 -29.00 -6.99 -8.11
C ILE A 59 -29.07 -7.18 -9.61
N VAL A 60 -29.99 -8.03 -10.05
CA VAL A 60 -30.30 -8.25 -11.45
C VAL A 60 -31.57 -7.50 -11.79
N GLU A 61 -31.59 -6.84 -12.93
CA GLU A 61 -32.73 -6.06 -13.39
C GLU A 61 -33.04 -6.42 -14.84
N ASN A 62 -34.32 -6.43 -15.20
CA ASN A 62 -34.74 -6.35 -16.60
C ASN A 62 -34.99 -4.86 -16.90
N LYS A 63 -34.03 -4.18 -17.53
CA LYS A 63 -33.99 -2.72 -17.67
C LYS A 63 -34.99 -2.16 -18.68
N ASN A 64 -35.48 -2.99 -19.59
CA ASN A 64 -36.35 -2.54 -20.67
C ASN A 64 -37.70 -1.99 -20.16
N THR A 65 -38.46 -1.38 -21.08
CA THR A 65 -39.80 -0.85 -20.82
C THR A 65 -40.92 -1.76 -21.34
N GLY A 66 -40.59 -2.94 -21.89
CA GLY A 66 -41.52 -3.96 -22.36
C GLY A 66 -40.79 -5.26 -22.65
N GLY A 67 -41.38 -6.42 -22.35
CA GLY A 67 -40.77 -7.74 -22.56
C GLY A 67 -40.41 -8.45 -21.27
N GLN A 68 -41.19 -9.45 -20.89
CA GLN A 68 -40.90 -10.31 -19.75
C GLN A 68 -39.82 -11.33 -20.13
N SER A 69 -38.81 -11.50 -19.28
CA SER A 69 -37.82 -12.57 -19.49
C SER A 69 -38.42 -13.93 -19.15
N PRO A 70 -38.02 -15.03 -19.82
CA PRO A 70 -38.18 -16.36 -19.24
C PRO A 70 -37.28 -16.53 -18.01
N SER A 71 -37.29 -17.71 -17.37
CA SER A 71 -36.29 -18.05 -16.34
C SER A 71 -34.90 -18.16 -16.95
N PHE A 72 -33.88 -17.73 -16.21
CA PHE A 72 -32.48 -17.73 -16.63
C PHE A 72 -31.54 -17.98 -15.46
N PHE A 73 -30.24 -18.06 -15.75
CA PHE A 73 -29.23 -18.38 -14.76
C PHE A 73 -28.24 -17.25 -14.54
N ALA A 74 -27.78 -17.11 -13.30
CA ALA A 74 -26.66 -16.26 -12.93
C ALA A 74 -25.45 -17.11 -12.49
N ARG A 75 -24.26 -16.71 -12.94
CA ARG A 75 -22.97 -17.34 -12.62
C ARG A 75 -22.05 -16.35 -11.93
N LEU A 76 -21.43 -16.81 -10.86
CA LEU A 76 -20.30 -16.15 -10.20
C LEU A 76 -19.04 -17.01 -10.42
N ARG A 77 -17.92 -16.39 -10.75
CA ARG A 77 -16.62 -17.06 -10.89
C ARG A 77 -15.44 -16.14 -10.58
N ILE A 78 -14.30 -16.74 -10.22
CA ILE A 78 -13.06 -16.06 -9.86
C ILE A 78 -11.90 -16.60 -10.72
N ASP A 79 -11.12 -15.68 -11.26
CA ASP A 79 -9.79 -15.88 -11.87
C ASP A 79 -8.75 -15.42 -10.85
N ASN A 80 -7.90 -16.34 -10.37
CA ASN A 80 -6.81 -16.02 -9.47
C ASN A 80 -5.54 -15.77 -10.29
N GLY A 81 -4.87 -14.67 -10.00
CA GLY A 81 -3.62 -14.29 -10.65
C GLY A 81 -3.79 -13.47 -11.92
N PHE A 82 -5.03 -13.19 -12.36
CA PHE A 82 -5.32 -12.40 -13.56
C PHE A 82 -4.70 -13.03 -14.82
N ASP A 83 -4.71 -14.36 -14.89
CA ASP A 83 -4.08 -15.09 -15.97
C ASP A 83 -5.04 -15.40 -17.13
N GLY A 84 -6.29 -14.95 -17.00
CA GLY A 84 -7.35 -15.15 -17.98
C GLY A 84 -8.06 -16.50 -17.83
N SER A 85 -7.68 -17.30 -16.83
CA SER A 85 -8.30 -18.59 -16.52
C SER A 85 -9.25 -18.47 -15.32
N TRP A 86 -10.44 -19.04 -15.45
CA TRP A 86 -11.42 -19.05 -14.37
C TRP A 86 -11.19 -20.25 -13.48
N ASP A 87 -10.49 -20.06 -12.37
CA ASP A 87 -10.12 -21.12 -11.45
C ASP A 87 -11.26 -21.62 -10.57
N GLN A 88 -12.18 -20.73 -10.21
CA GLN A 88 -13.29 -21.05 -9.30
C GLN A 88 -14.62 -20.63 -9.92
N THR A 89 -15.62 -21.50 -9.82
CA THR A 89 -17.00 -21.21 -10.23
C THR A 89 -17.92 -21.63 -9.09
N PHE A 90 -18.84 -20.75 -8.72
CA PHE A 90 -19.75 -20.94 -7.60
C PHE A 90 -21.09 -21.54 -8.07
N PRO A 91 -21.93 -22.06 -7.15
CA PRO A 91 -23.22 -22.64 -7.52
C PRO A 91 -24.07 -21.67 -8.36
N ILE A 92 -24.56 -22.15 -9.50
CA ILE A 92 -25.40 -21.38 -10.41
C ILE A 92 -26.74 -21.06 -9.72
N LYS A 93 -27.22 -19.83 -9.89
CA LYS A 93 -28.51 -19.39 -9.34
C LYS A 93 -29.54 -19.30 -10.45
N GLU A 94 -30.68 -19.96 -10.27
CA GLU A 94 -31.85 -19.79 -11.13
C GLU A 94 -32.61 -18.52 -10.73
N ILE A 95 -32.88 -17.67 -11.71
CA ILE A 95 -33.72 -16.50 -11.61
C ILE A 95 -34.99 -16.77 -12.41
N LYS A 96 -36.14 -16.61 -11.77
CA LYS A 96 -37.44 -16.75 -12.44
C LYS A 96 -37.64 -15.60 -13.44
N SER A 97 -38.74 -15.64 -14.18
CA SER A 97 -39.10 -14.54 -15.08
C SER A 97 -39.09 -13.18 -14.39
N LEU A 98 -38.49 -12.17 -15.00
CA LEU A 98 -38.51 -10.79 -14.56
C LEU A 98 -39.37 -9.94 -15.50
N ALA A 99 -40.36 -9.25 -14.95
CA ALA A 99 -41.12 -8.24 -15.67
C ALA A 99 -40.25 -7.02 -16.01
N PRO A 100 -40.66 -6.19 -16.98
CA PRO A 100 -39.97 -4.93 -17.29
C PRO A 100 -39.80 -4.03 -16.06
N GLY A 101 -38.58 -3.58 -15.80
CA GLY A 101 -38.18 -2.78 -14.64
C GLY A 101 -38.10 -3.55 -13.32
N GLU A 102 -38.42 -4.85 -13.30
CA GLU A 102 -38.34 -5.68 -12.10
C GLU A 102 -36.89 -5.99 -11.74
N ARG A 103 -36.66 -6.15 -10.43
CA ARG A 103 -35.34 -6.43 -9.86
C ARG A 103 -35.42 -7.62 -8.92
N VAL A 104 -34.34 -8.40 -8.91
CA VAL A 104 -34.16 -9.48 -7.95
C VAL A 104 -32.78 -9.38 -7.32
N ALA A 105 -32.71 -9.61 -6.01
CA ALA A 105 -31.46 -9.75 -5.30
C ALA A 105 -31.01 -11.22 -5.35
N ILE A 106 -29.72 -11.43 -5.62
CA ILE A 106 -29.07 -12.74 -5.60
C ILE A 106 -27.86 -12.68 -4.66
N SER A 107 -27.58 -13.78 -3.98
CA SER A 107 -26.44 -13.84 -3.06
C SER A 107 -25.80 -15.22 -2.97
N TRP A 108 -24.49 -15.19 -2.71
CA TRP A 108 -23.62 -16.31 -2.37
C TRP A 108 -22.99 -16.01 -1.01
N PRO A 109 -23.68 -16.35 0.09
CA PRO A 109 -23.17 -16.09 1.42
C PRO A 109 -21.97 -16.99 1.72
N ASP A 110 -20.96 -16.42 2.37
CA ASP A 110 -19.77 -17.10 2.86
C ASP A 110 -19.09 -18.01 1.82
N ALA A 111 -19.13 -17.58 0.56
CA ALA A 111 -18.88 -18.44 -0.58
C ALA A 111 -17.40 -18.66 -0.85
N TRP A 112 -16.56 -17.67 -0.54
CA TRP A 112 -15.14 -17.71 -0.88
C TRP A 112 -14.27 -17.43 0.35
N SER A 113 -13.23 -18.25 0.53
CA SER A 113 -12.14 -17.93 1.45
C SER A 113 -11.05 -17.21 0.67
N ALA A 114 -10.81 -15.94 1.01
CA ALA A 114 -9.92 -15.07 0.28
C ALA A 114 -8.48 -15.62 0.31
N THR A 115 -7.89 -15.78 -0.88
CA THR A 115 -6.49 -16.24 -1.03
C THR A 115 -5.61 -15.09 -1.48
N THR A 116 -4.34 -15.06 -1.09
CA THR A 116 -3.44 -13.96 -1.50
C THR A 116 -3.27 -13.90 -3.01
N GLY A 117 -3.18 -12.69 -3.56
CA GLY A 117 -2.97 -12.45 -4.98
C GLY A 117 -4.00 -11.51 -5.56
N LEU A 118 -3.82 -11.19 -6.83
CA LEU A 118 -4.77 -10.45 -7.66
C LEU A 118 -5.87 -11.42 -8.12
N HIS A 119 -7.12 -10.98 -8.10
CA HIS A 119 -8.30 -11.76 -8.48
C HIS A 119 -9.21 -10.97 -9.40
N ILE A 120 -9.79 -11.62 -10.40
CA ILE A 120 -10.95 -11.08 -11.13
C ILE A 120 -12.17 -11.86 -10.68
N ILE A 121 -13.19 -11.16 -10.22
CA ILE A 121 -14.48 -11.71 -9.89
C ILE A 121 -15.46 -11.28 -10.97
N GLU A 122 -16.19 -12.23 -11.56
CA GLU A 122 -17.22 -11.95 -12.55
C GLU A 122 -18.57 -12.49 -12.10
N LEU A 123 -19.57 -11.61 -12.12
CA LEU A 123 -20.98 -11.95 -11.99
C LEU A 123 -21.64 -11.73 -13.34
N CYS A 124 -22.22 -12.79 -13.92
CA CYS A 124 -22.97 -12.72 -15.18
C CYS A 124 -24.38 -13.26 -15.01
N VAL A 125 -25.34 -12.63 -15.67
CA VAL A 125 -26.68 -13.17 -15.94
C VAL A 125 -26.77 -13.61 -17.39
N ASP A 126 -27.68 -14.53 -17.70
CA ASP A 126 -27.80 -15.16 -19.02
C ASP A 126 -26.44 -15.51 -19.65
N PHE A 127 -25.55 -16.07 -18.84
CA PHE A 127 -24.16 -16.30 -19.25
C PHE A 127 -24.02 -17.37 -20.35
N GLU A 128 -25.08 -18.13 -20.60
CA GLU A 128 -25.21 -19.10 -21.69
C GLU A 128 -25.71 -18.44 -22.99
N ASN A 129 -26.08 -17.15 -22.93
CA ASN A 129 -26.60 -16.34 -24.04
C ASN A 129 -27.82 -17.01 -24.69
N MET A 130 -28.73 -17.52 -23.86
CA MET A 130 -29.87 -18.34 -24.29
C MET A 130 -31.13 -17.50 -24.46
N ILE A 131 -31.18 -16.31 -23.86
CA ILE A 131 -32.25 -15.34 -24.04
C ILE A 131 -31.77 -14.34 -25.08
N VAL A 132 -32.62 -14.04 -26.06
CA VAL A 132 -32.33 -12.95 -27.00
C VAL A 132 -32.73 -11.64 -26.35
N GLU A 133 -31.74 -10.79 -26.14
CA GLU A 133 -31.88 -9.54 -25.40
C GLU A 133 -31.82 -8.32 -26.32
N SER A 134 -32.21 -7.16 -25.80
CA SER A 134 -31.99 -5.90 -26.52
C SER A 134 -30.52 -5.46 -26.49
N ASN A 135 -29.77 -5.93 -25.50
CA ASN A 135 -28.34 -5.73 -25.35
C ASN A 135 -27.72 -6.97 -24.68
N GLU A 136 -26.81 -7.64 -25.36
CA GLU A 136 -26.12 -8.83 -24.85
C GLU A 136 -24.79 -8.48 -24.13
N SER A 137 -24.39 -7.20 -24.16
CA SER A 137 -23.07 -6.76 -23.71
C SER A 137 -23.00 -6.26 -22.28
N ASN A 138 -24.15 -6.10 -21.61
CA ASN A 138 -24.31 -5.61 -20.24
C ASN A 138 -24.66 -6.71 -19.23
N ASN A 139 -24.65 -7.97 -19.66
CA ASN A 139 -25.04 -9.12 -18.85
C ASN A 139 -24.04 -9.47 -17.75
N CYS A 140 -22.82 -8.92 -17.82
CA CYS A 140 -21.72 -9.26 -16.92
C CYS A 140 -21.11 -8.02 -16.26
N LEU A 141 -20.85 -8.11 -14.96
CA LEU A 141 -19.97 -7.20 -14.23
C LEU A 141 -18.72 -7.94 -13.76
N LYS A 142 -17.58 -7.26 -13.89
CA LYS A 142 -16.27 -7.72 -13.39
C LYS A 142 -15.75 -6.77 -12.33
N ALA A 143 -15.07 -7.32 -11.34
CA ALA A 143 -14.36 -6.57 -10.32
C ALA A 143 -12.98 -7.18 -10.11
N THR A 144 -11.96 -6.33 -10.02
CA THR A 144 -10.59 -6.76 -9.68
C THR A 144 -10.35 -6.58 -8.19
N ARG A 145 -9.77 -7.57 -7.51
CA ARG A 145 -9.46 -7.51 -6.08
C ARG A 145 -8.08 -8.06 -5.79
N ILE A 146 -7.26 -7.32 -5.05
CA ILE A 146 -5.99 -7.82 -4.53
C ILE A 146 -6.22 -8.19 -3.07
N ILE A 147 -5.95 -9.45 -2.74
CA ILE A 147 -5.88 -9.92 -1.37
C ILE A 147 -4.40 -10.00 -1.01
N THR A 148 -3.96 -9.22 -0.03
CA THR A 148 -2.56 -9.27 0.42
C THR A 148 -2.37 -10.38 1.45
N ALA A 149 -1.11 -10.78 1.69
CA ALA A 149 -0.76 -11.74 2.74
C ALA A 149 -0.95 -11.18 4.16
N ASP A 150 -1.48 -9.97 4.28
CA ASP A 150 -1.79 -9.38 5.57
C ASP A 150 -3.13 -9.93 6.06
N ASN A 151 -3.21 -10.22 7.36
CA ASN A 151 -4.42 -10.76 7.99
C ASN A 151 -5.25 -9.60 8.55
N GLY A 152 -6.50 -9.51 8.14
CA GLY A 152 -7.55 -8.63 8.64
C GLY A 152 -7.44 -7.17 9.08
N PRO A 153 -8.60 -6.52 9.29
CA PRO A 153 -8.69 -5.09 9.55
C PRO A 153 -7.85 -4.75 10.77
N HIS A 154 -6.73 -4.09 10.55
CA HIS A 154 -5.89 -3.64 11.65
C HIS A 154 -6.70 -2.60 12.44
N PRO A 155 -7.00 -2.85 13.73
CA PRO A 155 -7.63 -1.82 14.57
C PRO A 155 -6.79 -0.55 14.47
N LYS A 156 -7.46 0.62 14.41
CA LYS A 156 -6.87 1.96 14.29
C LYS A 156 -5.44 2.04 14.82
N GLY A 157 -4.48 2.33 13.93
CA GLY A 157 -3.10 2.60 14.28
C GLY A 157 -2.37 1.38 14.83
N GLN A 158 -2.05 0.41 13.96
CA GLN A 158 -1.10 -0.59 14.43
C GLN A 158 0.22 0.10 14.76
N PRO A 159 0.79 -0.19 15.95
CA PRO A 159 2.08 0.34 16.31
C PRO A 159 3.12 0.16 15.20
N GLY A 160 3.61 1.28 14.65
CA GLY A 160 4.80 1.30 13.79
C GLY A 160 4.55 0.95 12.32
N LEU A 161 3.33 1.15 11.83
CA LEU A 161 3.01 1.24 10.39
C LEU A 161 2.55 2.66 10.06
N ILE A 162 2.86 3.11 8.84
CA ILE A 162 2.42 4.36 8.24
C ILE A 162 1.12 4.07 7.49
N ASP A 163 0.00 4.58 7.96
CA ASP A 163 -1.32 4.39 7.33
C ASP A 163 -1.55 5.45 6.23
N ILE A 164 -1.55 5.02 4.96
CA ILE A 164 -1.88 5.87 3.80
C ILE A 164 -3.24 5.46 3.26
N THR A 165 -4.23 6.36 3.33
CA THR A 165 -5.62 6.07 2.98
C THR A 165 -6.07 6.83 1.76
N PHE A 166 -6.45 6.10 0.71
CA PHE A 166 -6.98 6.66 -0.53
C PHE A 166 -8.48 6.92 -0.44
N ILE A 167 -8.96 7.99 -1.03
CA ILE A 167 -10.40 8.27 -1.16
C ILE A 167 -10.68 8.95 -2.50
N GLY A 168 -11.74 8.49 -3.18
CA GLY A 168 -12.09 8.97 -4.52
C GLY A 168 -12.87 10.27 -4.48
N ASP A 169 -12.67 11.11 -5.48
CA ASP A 169 -13.46 12.30 -5.76
C ASP A 169 -13.89 12.32 -7.23
N ARG A 170 -15.19 12.44 -7.50
CA ARG A 170 -15.82 12.55 -8.84
C ARG A 170 -15.57 11.36 -9.78
N TYR A 171 -15.33 10.18 -9.23
CA TYR A 171 -15.28 8.96 -10.03
C TYR A 171 -16.69 8.54 -10.47
N SER A 172 -16.85 8.22 -11.76
CA SER A 172 -18.07 7.62 -12.29
C SER A 172 -18.07 6.09 -12.19
N ASP A 173 -16.89 5.49 -11.99
CA ASP A 173 -16.68 4.05 -11.91
C ASP A 173 -15.68 3.73 -10.78
N ILE A 174 -16.11 2.88 -9.85
CA ILE A 174 -15.30 2.45 -8.71
C ILE A 174 -14.12 1.57 -9.13
N ASN A 175 -14.23 0.84 -10.25
CA ASN A 175 -13.12 0.02 -10.73
C ASN A 175 -11.98 0.89 -11.25
N THR A 176 -12.30 2.00 -11.92
CA THR A 176 -11.32 2.99 -12.35
C THR A 176 -10.59 3.61 -11.14
N PHE A 177 -11.33 3.96 -10.08
CA PHE A 177 -10.72 4.43 -8.82
C PHE A 177 -9.74 3.40 -8.22
N HIS A 178 -10.13 2.13 -8.14
CA HIS A 178 -9.25 1.09 -7.61
C HIS A 178 -8.01 0.84 -8.48
N GLN A 179 -8.15 0.97 -9.80
CA GLN A 179 -7.01 0.89 -10.71
C GLN A 179 -6.02 2.03 -10.47
N ASP A 180 -6.51 3.26 -10.29
CA ASP A 180 -5.68 4.43 -10.01
C ASP A 180 -4.95 4.32 -8.67
N ILE A 181 -5.58 3.72 -7.65
CA ILE A 181 -4.93 3.40 -6.38
C ILE A 181 -3.73 2.48 -6.59
N GLU A 182 -3.87 1.42 -7.37
CA GLU A 182 -2.78 0.45 -7.58
C GLU A 182 -1.62 1.06 -8.39
N ILE A 183 -1.92 1.90 -9.38
CA ILE A 183 -0.91 2.69 -10.09
C ILE A 183 -0.14 3.58 -9.11
N ALA A 184 -0.86 4.33 -8.27
CA ALA A 184 -0.27 5.23 -7.29
C ALA A 184 0.60 4.47 -6.28
N LYS A 185 0.10 3.37 -5.71
CA LYS A 185 0.84 2.52 -4.75
C LYS A 185 2.10 1.96 -5.35
N SER A 186 2.00 1.33 -6.53
CA SER A 186 3.16 0.78 -7.23
C SER A 186 4.21 1.84 -7.54
N TYR A 187 3.76 3.03 -7.97
CA TYR A 187 4.67 4.12 -8.28
C TYR A 187 5.32 4.70 -7.03
N LEU A 188 4.62 4.86 -5.92
CA LEU A 188 5.21 5.31 -4.64
C LEU A 188 6.27 4.32 -4.15
N LEU A 189 5.94 3.03 -4.13
CA LEU A 189 6.84 1.98 -3.66
C LEU A 189 8.04 1.72 -4.58
N SER A 190 8.08 2.32 -5.78
CA SER A 190 9.26 2.31 -6.63
C SER A 190 10.25 3.46 -6.33
N ARG A 191 9.93 4.37 -5.40
CA ARG A 191 10.74 5.57 -5.11
C ARG A 191 11.43 5.46 -3.77
N GLN A 192 12.72 5.83 -3.73
CA GLN A 192 13.40 6.05 -2.45
C GLN A 192 12.91 7.33 -1.78
N PRO A 193 12.77 7.38 -0.44
CA PRO A 193 12.99 6.26 0.49
C PRO A 193 11.76 5.37 0.72
N PHE A 194 10.60 5.66 0.14
CA PHE A 194 9.36 4.90 0.38
C PHE A 194 9.49 3.39 0.13
N ASN A 195 10.30 2.98 -0.86
CA ASN A 195 10.61 1.58 -1.12
C ASN A 195 11.33 0.87 0.06
N GLU A 196 12.20 1.58 0.78
CA GLU A 196 12.90 1.11 1.99
C GLU A 196 11.91 0.88 3.14
N PHE A 197 10.82 1.64 3.17
CA PHE A 197 9.73 1.57 4.16
C PHE A 197 8.52 0.78 3.66
N SER A 198 8.61 0.06 2.54
CA SER A 198 7.47 -0.67 1.96
C SER A 198 6.79 -1.62 2.96
N SER A 199 7.57 -2.34 3.78
CA SER A 199 7.05 -3.20 4.86
C SER A 199 6.44 -2.45 6.05
N LYS A 200 6.58 -1.13 6.07
CA LYS A 200 6.14 -0.21 7.12
C LYS A 200 5.04 0.72 6.64
N ILE A 201 4.56 0.59 5.41
CA ILE A 201 3.46 1.39 4.86
C ILE A 201 2.26 0.48 4.68
N ALA A 202 1.17 0.79 5.37
CA ALA A 202 -0.13 0.17 5.18
C ALA A 202 -0.98 1.06 4.26
N PHE A 203 -1.62 0.44 3.27
CA PHE A 203 -2.48 1.16 2.35
C PHE A 203 -3.94 0.77 2.56
N HIS A 204 -4.79 1.78 2.66
CA HIS A 204 -6.23 1.61 2.82
C HIS A 204 -6.98 2.44 1.81
N TYR A 205 -8.29 2.23 1.69
CA TYR A 205 -9.11 3.03 0.81
C TYR A 205 -10.56 3.16 1.31
N VAL A 206 -11.23 4.21 0.84
CA VAL A 206 -12.64 4.48 1.10
C VAL A 206 -13.33 4.65 -0.26
N ASP A 207 -14.29 3.75 -0.54
CA ASP A 207 -15.10 3.77 -1.76
C ASP A 207 -16.03 4.99 -1.73
N HIS A 208 -15.55 6.09 -2.30
CA HIS A 208 -16.29 7.34 -2.42
C HIS A 208 -16.25 7.82 -3.88
N LEU A 209 -17.44 7.95 -4.46
CA LEU A 209 -17.64 8.41 -5.85
C LEU A 209 -18.24 9.83 -5.93
N GLY A 210 -18.55 10.42 -4.78
CA GLY A 210 -19.18 11.74 -4.68
C GLY A 210 -18.22 12.89 -5.01
N ASP A 211 -18.70 14.11 -4.81
CA ASP A 211 -17.94 15.34 -5.04
C ASP A 211 -17.63 16.04 -3.71
N PHE A 212 -16.36 16.10 -3.32
CA PHE A 212 -15.87 16.83 -2.16
C PHE A 212 -15.73 18.34 -2.38
N GLY A 213 -16.16 18.83 -3.54
CA GLY A 213 -16.09 20.24 -3.90
C GLY A 213 -14.66 20.69 -4.16
N CYS A 214 -13.78 19.81 -4.66
CA CYS A 214 -12.42 20.18 -4.99
C CYS A 214 -12.43 21.27 -6.08
N GLN A 215 -11.89 22.45 -5.76
CA GLN A 215 -11.83 23.62 -6.65
C GLN A 215 -10.42 24.22 -6.67
N PRO A 216 -9.99 24.85 -7.77
CA PRO A 216 -8.76 25.63 -7.81
C PRO A 216 -8.87 26.87 -6.90
N LYS A 217 -7.89 27.07 -6.00
CA LYS A 217 -7.64 28.32 -5.30
C LYS A 217 -7.41 29.41 -6.35
N SER A 218 -8.30 30.39 -6.37
CA SER A 218 -8.15 31.63 -7.14
C SER A 218 -8.00 32.79 -6.17
N SER A 219 -6.81 32.95 -5.60
CA SER A 219 -6.48 34.10 -4.74
C SER A 219 -4.99 34.43 -4.83
N GLY A 220 -4.64 35.58 -5.43
CA GLY A 220 -3.35 36.24 -5.19
C GLY A 220 -2.10 35.73 -5.93
N GLY A 221 -2.23 34.80 -6.89
CA GLY A 221 -1.08 34.32 -7.69
C GLY A 221 -0.53 32.95 -7.28
N GLU A 222 -1.15 32.28 -6.31
CA GLU A 222 -0.84 30.88 -5.97
C GLU A 222 -1.82 29.94 -6.67
N THR A 223 -1.31 29.08 -7.55
CA THR A 223 -2.06 27.96 -8.12
C THR A 223 -2.08 26.79 -7.13
N GLY A 224 -3.25 26.41 -6.63
CA GLY A 224 -3.41 25.18 -5.84
C GLY A 224 -4.86 24.69 -5.89
N ALA A 225 -5.14 23.44 -5.54
CA ALA A 225 -6.50 22.95 -5.31
C ALA A 225 -6.87 23.06 -3.82
N ASN A 226 -8.16 23.21 -3.50
CA ASN A 226 -8.70 22.95 -2.17
C ASN A 226 -9.88 22.00 -2.32
N CYS A 227 -9.70 20.75 -1.89
CA CYS A 227 -10.84 19.94 -1.45
C CYS A 227 -11.29 20.48 -0.09
N TYR A 228 -12.56 20.32 0.26
CA TYR A 228 -13.03 20.70 1.58
C TYR A 228 -12.49 19.69 2.61
N THR A 229 -11.29 19.94 3.14
CA THR A 229 -10.53 19.08 4.07
C THR A 229 -11.41 18.47 5.18
N PRO A 230 -12.30 19.23 5.86
CA PRO A 230 -13.13 18.65 6.91
C PRO A 230 -14.12 17.58 6.42
N LEU A 231 -14.61 17.66 5.18
CA LEU A 231 -15.51 16.66 4.61
C LEU A 231 -14.76 15.38 4.28
N VAL A 232 -13.54 15.51 3.75
CA VAL A 232 -12.67 14.36 3.47
C VAL A 232 -12.31 13.63 4.77
N GLU A 233 -11.85 14.36 5.79
CA GLU A 233 -11.55 13.78 7.10
C GLU A 233 -12.78 13.16 7.75
N THR A 234 -13.96 13.79 7.63
CA THR A 234 -15.22 13.23 8.14
C THR A 234 -15.56 11.92 7.44
N ALA A 235 -15.44 11.86 6.10
CA ALA A 235 -15.73 10.66 5.33
C ALA A 235 -14.80 9.49 5.70
N VAL A 236 -13.49 9.75 5.80
CA VAL A 236 -12.51 8.73 6.21
C VAL A 236 -12.75 8.27 7.66
N ASN A 237 -13.02 9.20 8.58
CA ASN A 237 -13.34 8.85 9.96
C ASN A 237 -14.65 8.05 10.10
N GLN A 238 -15.69 8.37 9.31
CA GLN A 238 -16.95 7.64 9.28
C GLN A 238 -16.80 6.24 8.70
N ALA A 239 -15.93 6.07 7.69
CA ALA A 239 -15.60 4.77 7.14
C ALA A 239 -14.81 3.88 8.12
N GLY A 240 -14.28 4.45 9.22
CA GLY A 240 -13.56 3.71 10.25
C GLY A 240 -12.17 3.23 9.81
N VAL A 241 -11.65 3.78 8.72
CA VAL A 241 -10.35 3.41 8.14
C VAL A 241 -9.23 4.20 8.86
N PRO A 242 -8.12 3.55 9.26
CA PRO A 242 -6.98 4.26 9.86
C PRO A 242 -6.31 5.18 8.84
N PHE A 243 -5.66 6.25 9.30
CA PHE A 243 -4.84 7.11 8.43
C PHE A 243 -3.83 7.92 9.26
N ASP A 244 -2.59 7.98 8.78
CA ASP A 244 -1.60 9.03 9.08
C ASP A 244 -1.59 10.08 7.97
N LYS A 245 -1.90 9.66 6.75
CA LYS A 245 -1.99 10.49 5.54
C LYS A 245 -3.22 10.09 4.74
N ILE A 246 -3.95 11.09 4.23
CA ILE A 246 -5.07 10.87 3.32
C ILE A 246 -4.64 11.28 1.92
N VAL A 247 -4.95 10.46 0.93
CA VAL A 247 -4.72 10.74 -0.49
C VAL A 247 -6.07 10.81 -1.19
N VAL A 248 -6.44 12.01 -1.64
CA VAL A 248 -7.63 12.21 -2.46
C VAL A 248 -7.22 12.09 -3.92
N ILE A 249 -7.81 11.12 -4.62
CA ILE A 249 -7.66 11.04 -6.07
C ILE A 249 -8.89 11.71 -6.69
N ALA A 250 -8.68 12.79 -7.44
CA ALA A 250 -9.76 13.53 -8.07
C ALA A 250 -9.84 13.23 -9.57
N ASN A 251 -11.05 12.91 -10.05
CA ASN A 251 -11.26 12.60 -11.45
C ASN A 251 -11.61 13.85 -12.27
N GLY A 252 -10.95 14.03 -13.41
CA GLY A 252 -11.37 14.97 -14.47
C GLY A 252 -10.77 16.38 -14.45
N PHE A 253 -9.64 16.62 -13.75
CA PHE A 253 -9.06 17.97 -13.64
C PHE A 253 -7.52 18.04 -13.71
N GLY A 254 -6.91 19.23 -13.67
CA GLY A 254 -5.47 19.43 -13.94
C GLY A 254 -4.62 19.95 -12.77
N TRP A 255 -5.04 19.75 -11.51
CA TRP A 255 -4.39 20.37 -10.35
C TRP A 255 -4.12 19.36 -9.24
N ALA A 256 -3.26 19.76 -8.31
CA ALA A 256 -2.87 18.99 -7.15
C ALA A 256 -2.58 19.94 -5.97
N CYS A 257 -2.58 19.41 -4.76
CA CYS A 257 -2.18 20.16 -3.56
C CYS A 257 -1.88 19.24 -2.39
N SER A 258 -1.25 19.82 -1.36
CA SER A 258 -1.03 19.14 -0.10
C SER A 258 -1.14 20.12 1.08
N ASN A 259 -1.57 19.62 2.23
CA ASN A 259 -1.70 20.43 3.46
C ASN A 259 -1.06 19.78 4.69
N GLY A 260 -0.12 18.85 4.49
CA GLY A 260 0.55 18.12 5.58
C GLY A 260 -0.12 16.80 5.95
N THR A 261 -1.47 16.77 6.01
CA THR A 261 -2.21 15.54 6.31
C THR A 261 -2.83 14.94 5.05
N ILE A 262 -3.30 15.80 4.15
CA ILE A 262 -3.99 15.40 2.92
C ILE A 262 -3.12 15.78 1.73
N ALA A 263 -2.91 14.83 0.82
CA ALA A 263 -2.42 15.05 -0.53
C ALA A 263 -3.59 14.83 -1.51
N VAL A 264 -3.74 15.74 -2.47
CA VAL A 264 -4.78 15.69 -3.51
C VAL A 264 -4.08 15.72 -4.87
N TYR A 265 -4.41 14.79 -5.74
CA TYR A 265 -3.95 14.84 -7.13
C TYR A 265 -5.04 14.37 -8.09
N SER A 266 -4.87 14.71 -9.37
CA SER A 266 -5.80 14.29 -10.42
C SER A 266 -5.25 13.15 -11.27
N ASN A 267 -6.13 12.20 -11.60
CA ASN A 267 -5.85 11.08 -12.50
C ASN A 267 -5.93 11.47 -14.00
N TYR A 268 -6.46 12.64 -14.34
CA TYR A 268 -6.77 13.02 -15.73
C TYR A 268 -5.53 13.32 -16.59
N GLN A 269 -4.37 13.57 -15.97
CA GLN A 269 -3.12 13.62 -16.72
C GLN A 269 -2.61 12.19 -16.92
N ILE A 270 -3.13 11.52 -17.95
CA ILE A 270 -2.96 10.09 -18.30
C ILE A 270 -1.47 9.63 -18.41
N ASN A 271 -0.48 10.52 -18.23
CA ASN A 271 0.96 10.18 -18.23
C ASN A 271 1.78 10.78 -17.05
N SER A 272 1.11 11.35 -16.03
CA SER A 272 1.81 12.08 -14.96
C SER A 272 1.14 12.03 -13.57
N GLY A 273 -0.08 11.50 -13.44
CA GLY A 273 -0.88 11.61 -12.20
C GLY A 273 -0.16 11.02 -10.99
N GLU A 274 0.40 9.83 -11.13
CA GLU A 274 1.20 9.14 -10.11
C GLU A 274 2.50 9.88 -9.75
N LYS A 275 3.05 10.65 -10.70
CA LYS A 275 4.25 11.46 -10.47
C LYS A 275 3.93 12.69 -9.63
N VAL A 276 2.82 13.35 -9.96
CA VAL A 276 2.28 14.46 -9.18
C VAL A 276 1.85 13.98 -7.79
N PHE A 277 1.23 12.81 -7.69
CA PHE A 277 0.91 12.17 -6.42
C PHE A 277 2.11 12.07 -5.48
N VAL A 278 3.25 11.54 -5.94
CA VAL A 278 4.44 11.39 -5.10
C VAL A 278 5.02 12.75 -4.67
N HIS A 279 4.93 13.76 -5.53
CA HIS A 279 5.30 15.14 -5.21
C HIS A 279 4.41 15.72 -4.09
N GLU A 280 3.09 15.61 -4.22
CA GLU A 280 2.16 16.11 -3.20
C GLU A 280 2.22 15.35 -1.88
N LEU A 281 2.42 14.03 -1.96
CA LEU A 281 2.60 13.21 -0.77
C LEU A 281 3.90 13.58 -0.04
N ALA A 282 4.97 13.93 -0.76
CA ALA A 282 6.20 14.43 -0.16
C ALA A 282 6.00 15.75 0.61
N HIS A 283 5.15 16.66 0.14
CA HIS A 283 4.72 17.82 0.92
C HIS A 283 3.96 17.42 2.18
N ALA A 284 3.12 16.37 2.11
CA ALA A 284 2.43 15.85 3.28
C ALA A 284 3.43 15.29 4.33
N PHE A 285 4.58 14.81 3.88
CA PHE A 285 5.70 14.46 4.76
C PHE A 285 6.66 15.61 5.05
N GLY A 286 6.32 16.85 4.68
CA GLY A 286 7.02 18.06 5.08
C GLY A 286 8.09 18.58 4.12
N LEU A 287 8.26 18.02 2.92
CA LEU A 287 9.14 18.65 1.93
C LEU A 287 8.53 19.96 1.40
N ALA A 288 9.38 20.91 1.05
CA ALA A 288 9.03 22.15 0.37
C ALA A 288 9.30 22.05 -1.14
N ASP A 289 8.69 22.95 -1.91
CA ASP A 289 8.95 23.08 -3.34
C ASP A 289 10.37 23.55 -3.60
N GLU A 290 11.11 22.84 -4.45
CA GLU A 290 12.47 23.25 -4.85
C GLU A 290 12.47 24.19 -6.06
N TYR A 291 11.36 24.31 -6.77
CA TYR A 291 11.16 25.39 -7.74
C TYR A 291 10.72 26.67 -7.03
N VAL A 292 10.96 27.82 -7.68
CA VAL A 292 10.51 29.11 -7.16
C VAL A 292 9.03 29.29 -7.49
N SER A 293 8.19 29.27 -6.46
CA SER A 293 6.73 29.48 -6.56
C SER A 293 6.33 30.89 -6.12
N GLN A 294 7.18 31.56 -5.35
CA GLN A 294 6.93 32.90 -4.80
C GLN A 294 7.62 34.00 -5.61
N SER A 295 6.96 35.14 -5.73
CA SER A 295 7.48 36.31 -6.47
C SER A 295 8.36 37.24 -5.64
N GLN A 296 8.29 37.12 -4.31
CA GLN A 296 9.03 37.92 -3.35
C GLN A 296 10.11 37.08 -2.67
N ASP A 297 11.10 37.72 -2.07
CA ASP A 297 12.08 37.03 -1.23
C ASP A 297 11.44 36.54 0.09
N GLY A 298 11.86 35.35 0.51
CA GLY A 298 11.50 34.76 1.80
C GLY A 298 12.38 35.28 2.93
N PRO A 299 12.09 34.89 4.18
CA PRO A 299 12.91 35.23 5.33
C PRO A 299 14.33 34.65 5.20
N VAL A 300 15.32 35.34 5.79
CA VAL A 300 16.72 34.92 5.79
C VAL A 300 17.10 34.53 7.21
N GLU A 301 17.42 33.25 7.39
CA GLU A 301 17.90 32.68 8.63
C GLU A 301 19.05 31.72 8.33
N ASN A 302 19.97 31.53 9.29
CA ASN A 302 21.09 30.62 9.10
C ASN A 302 20.73 29.16 9.43
N VAL A 303 19.64 28.69 8.84
CA VAL A 303 19.09 27.33 8.99
C VAL A 303 18.50 26.87 7.66
N CYS A 304 18.40 25.55 7.48
CA CYS A 304 17.64 24.97 6.38
C CYS A 304 16.27 24.49 6.84
N TYR A 305 15.23 24.91 6.11
CA TYR A 305 13.85 24.49 6.30
C TYR A 305 13.56 23.30 5.38
N ASN A 306 13.61 22.10 5.96
CA ASN A 306 13.40 20.83 5.26
C ASN A 306 14.44 20.64 4.13
N ASN A 307 14.01 20.63 2.86
CA ASN A 307 14.87 20.55 1.67
C ASN A 307 15.18 21.92 1.01
N CYS A 308 14.73 23.03 1.60
CA CYS A 308 15.10 24.39 1.18
C CYS A 308 15.94 25.09 2.24
N CYS A 309 17.06 25.70 1.88
CA CYS A 309 17.87 26.47 2.82
C CYS A 309 17.62 27.98 2.73
N MET A 310 17.48 28.65 3.88
CA MET A 310 17.25 30.11 3.95
C MET A 310 18.56 30.92 3.92
N SER A 311 19.70 30.22 3.85
CA SER A 311 21.05 30.79 3.86
C SER A 311 21.90 30.17 2.76
N SER A 312 22.72 31.00 2.11
CA SER A 312 23.70 30.58 1.11
C SER A 312 24.83 29.72 1.67
N ALA A 313 24.92 29.61 3.00
CA ALA A 313 25.88 28.74 3.65
C ALA A 313 25.48 27.25 3.59
N CYS A 314 24.19 26.95 3.42
CA CYS A 314 23.63 25.60 3.42
C CYS A 314 24.24 24.67 4.49
N THR A 315 24.43 25.19 5.71
CA THR A 315 25.22 24.54 6.77
C THR A 315 24.68 23.16 7.12
N ASP A 316 23.36 22.99 7.09
CA ASP A 316 22.69 21.76 7.51
C ASP A 316 22.87 20.62 6.50
N TRP A 317 23.37 20.94 5.30
CA TRP A 317 23.65 19.96 4.24
C TRP A 317 25.13 19.61 4.13
N GLN A 318 26.00 20.21 4.97
CA GLN A 318 27.42 19.88 4.93
C GLN A 318 27.65 18.40 5.24
N GLY A 319 28.39 17.74 4.34
CA GLY A 319 28.67 16.30 4.42
C GLY A 319 27.61 15.40 3.78
N VAL A 320 26.50 15.95 3.26
CA VAL A 320 25.55 15.18 2.45
C VAL A 320 26.10 15.03 1.03
N ALA A 321 26.46 13.80 0.65
CA ALA A 321 27.00 13.52 -0.67
C ALA A 321 26.01 13.93 -1.78
N GLY A 322 26.48 14.72 -2.75
CA GLY A 322 25.67 15.21 -3.86
C GLY A 322 24.79 16.43 -3.56
N ALA A 323 24.80 16.94 -2.32
CA ALA A 323 24.13 18.19 -1.99
C ALA A 323 24.94 19.40 -2.47
N ALA A 324 24.29 20.29 -3.20
CA ALA A 324 24.77 21.61 -3.60
C ALA A 324 24.03 22.71 -2.79
N CYS A 325 24.36 23.97 -3.05
CA CYS A 325 23.65 25.13 -2.50
C CYS A 325 23.28 26.05 -3.66
N ILE A 326 22.19 25.74 -4.35
CA ILE A 326 21.79 26.39 -5.61
C ILE A 326 20.66 27.36 -5.32
N GLN A 327 20.81 28.63 -5.71
CA GLN A 327 19.79 29.65 -5.47
C GLN A 327 18.46 29.33 -6.20
N GLY A 328 17.35 29.59 -5.50
CA GLY A 328 15.96 29.28 -5.86
C GLY A 328 15.44 28.02 -5.17
N CYS A 329 14.48 28.16 -4.25
CA CYS A 329 13.76 27.06 -3.58
C CYS A 329 12.53 27.61 -2.85
N THR A 330 11.31 27.42 -3.36
CA THR A 330 10.07 28.11 -2.94
C THR A 330 10.14 29.63 -3.15
N TYR A 331 11.11 30.31 -2.52
CA TYR A 331 11.45 31.71 -2.69
C TYR A 331 12.71 31.91 -3.56
N PRO A 332 12.85 33.06 -4.25
CA PRO A 332 14.02 33.35 -5.10
C PRO A 332 15.35 33.41 -4.33
N ASN A 333 15.34 33.87 -3.08
CA ASN A 333 16.54 34.02 -2.23
C ASN A 333 16.88 32.79 -1.37
N TRP A 334 16.08 31.73 -1.42
CA TRP A 334 16.36 30.45 -0.75
C TRP A 334 17.19 29.54 -1.66
N TYR A 335 17.67 28.41 -1.15
CA TYR A 335 18.60 27.53 -1.85
C TYR A 335 18.06 26.09 -1.86
N ARG A 336 18.22 25.37 -2.98
CA ARG A 336 17.92 23.93 -3.13
C ARG A 336 19.20 23.11 -3.23
N SER A 337 19.08 21.82 -2.91
CA SER A 337 20.25 20.93 -2.81
C SER A 337 20.69 20.29 -4.13
N SER A 338 19.90 20.43 -5.20
CA SER A 338 20.17 19.82 -6.51
C SER A 338 19.44 20.54 -7.63
N GLU A 339 19.92 20.41 -8.87
CA GLU A 339 19.19 20.91 -10.05
C GLU A 339 17.92 20.12 -10.36
N GLN A 340 17.88 18.84 -9.99
CA GLN A 340 16.79 17.93 -10.30
C GLN A 340 16.44 17.07 -9.09
N SER A 341 15.16 17.10 -8.76
CA SER A 341 14.50 16.34 -7.70
C SER A 341 13.01 16.25 -8.02
N THR A 342 12.30 15.25 -7.51
CA THR A 342 10.84 15.20 -7.57
C THR A 342 10.21 16.50 -7.03
N MET A 343 10.85 17.18 -6.08
CA MET A 343 10.39 18.48 -5.56
C MET A 343 10.73 19.69 -6.44
N THR A 344 11.60 19.55 -7.45
CA THR A 344 11.82 20.58 -8.48
C THR A 344 10.83 20.46 -9.64
N SER A 345 10.42 19.23 -9.94
CA SER A 345 9.48 18.91 -11.02
C SER A 345 8.96 17.50 -10.83
N SER A 346 7.64 17.32 -10.97
CA SER A 346 7.00 16.00 -10.98
C SER A 346 7.47 15.11 -12.13
N SER A 347 8.10 15.66 -13.17
CA SER A 347 8.70 14.83 -14.24
C SER A 347 10.00 14.14 -13.83
N VAL A 348 10.65 14.60 -12.74
CA VAL A 348 11.85 13.99 -12.20
C VAL A 348 11.44 12.89 -11.22
N GLU A 349 11.81 11.67 -11.53
CA GLU A 349 11.29 10.50 -10.82
C GLU A 349 12.17 10.02 -9.64
N TYR A 350 13.00 10.91 -9.09
CA TYR A 350 13.80 10.63 -7.90
C TYR A 350 13.91 11.87 -7.01
N PHE A 351 14.00 11.65 -5.71
CA PHE A 351 14.32 12.70 -4.73
C PHE A 351 15.83 12.89 -4.64
N ASN A 352 16.29 14.13 -4.44
CA ASN A 352 17.71 14.37 -4.13
C ASN A 352 18.09 13.84 -2.73
N ALA A 353 19.40 13.77 -2.45
CA ALA A 353 19.92 13.18 -1.22
C ALA A 353 19.40 13.86 0.06
N VAL A 354 19.22 15.20 0.05
CA VAL A 354 18.68 15.94 1.20
C VAL A 354 17.22 15.57 1.44
N SER A 355 16.41 15.54 0.38
CA SER A 355 15.01 15.13 0.42
C SER A 355 14.85 13.68 0.87
N ILE A 356 15.69 12.76 0.37
CA ILE A 356 15.72 11.36 0.81
C ILE A 356 16.04 11.27 2.30
N ASN A 357 17.05 11.97 2.79
CA ASN A 357 17.43 11.94 4.20
C ASN A 357 16.32 12.48 5.10
N PHE A 358 15.67 13.57 4.68
CA PHE A 358 14.54 14.17 5.40
C PHE A 358 13.33 13.23 5.42
N LEU A 359 12.92 12.70 4.26
CA LEU A 359 11.81 11.75 4.15
C LEU A 359 12.10 10.46 4.95
N ARG A 360 13.33 9.92 4.89
CA ARG A 360 13.72 8.73 5.67
C ARG A 360 13.57 9.00 7.17
N LYS A 361 14.01 10.16 7.65
CA LYS A 361 13.83 10.58 9.04
C LYS A 361 12.35 10.65 9.41
N ASN A 362 11.52 11.29 8.60
CA ASN A 362 10.09 11.42 8.89
C ASN A 362 9.36 10.08 8.81
N LEU A 363 9.57 9.27 7.76
CA LEU A 363 8.97 7.93 7.65
C LEU A 363 9.35 7.05 8.84
N GLN A 364 10.60 7.11 9.29
CA GLN A 364 11.04 6.41 10.49
C GLN A 364 10.24 6.83 11.73
N THR A 365 9.90 8.12 11.90
CA THR A 365 9.11 8.58 13.06
C THR A 365 7.67 8.05 13.10
N TYR A 366 7.10 7.70 11.95
CA TYR A 366 5.77 7.06 11.87
C TYR A 366 5.87 5.53 11.99
N ALA A 367 6.97 4.94 11.49
CA ALA A 367 7.20 3.49 11.52
C ALA A 367 7.70 2.96 12.89
N GLU A 368 7.98 3.85 13.84
CA GLU A 368 8.42 3.52 15.19
C GLU A 368 7.27 3.55 16.19
N THR A 369 7.22 2.52 17.05
CA THR A 369 6.28 2.41 18.17
C THR A 369 6.87 3.07 19.40
N ILE A 370 6.08 3.72 20.26
CA ILE A 370 6.58 4.04 21.61
C ILE A 370 6.99 2.74 22.33
N PRO A 371 8.30 2.55 22.63
CA PRO A 371 8.72 2.66 24.01
C PRO A 371 9.95 3.57 24.10
N SER A 372 9.78 4.63 24.86
CA SER A 372 10.65 5.79 24.89
C SER A 372 10.44 6.41 26.26
N VAL A 373 11.51 6.77 26.95
CA VAL A 373 11.48 7.13 28.37
C VAL A 373 10.46 8.25 28.61
N VAL A 374 9.36 7.91 29.30
CA VAL A 374 8.38 8.88 29.81
C VAL A 374 8.67 9.07 31.29
N THR A 375 9.10 10.27 31.68
CA THR A 375 9.51 10.54 33.06
C THR A 375 8.77 11.74 33.61
N ILE A 376 8.27 11.64 34.83
CA ILE A 376 7.80 12.80 35.58
C ILE A 376 9.03 13.59 36.05
N SER A 377 9.14 14.87 35.68
CA SER A 377 10.38 15.65 35.86
C SER A 377 10.31 16.72 36.96
N ARG A 378 9.13 17.31 37.20
CA ARG A 378 8.95 18.45 38.12
C ARG A 378 8.72 18.07 39.59
N VAL A 379 8.34 16.82 39.85
CA VAL A 379 8.15 16.24 41.18
C VAL A 379 8.84 14.89 41.24
N LYS A 380 9.34 14.52 42.42
CA LYS A 380 10.08 13.28 42.66
C LYS A 380 9.39 12.44 43.74
N ASN A 381 9.73 11.16 43.74
CA ASN A 381 9.15 10.22 44.69
C ASN A 381 9.54 10.60 46.13
N GLY A 382 8.55 10.81 46.99
CA GLY A 382 8.72 11.24 48.37
C GLY A 382 8.64 12.76 48.59
N ASP A 383 8.48 13.57 47.53
CA ASP A 383 8.35 15.01 47.67
C ASP A 383 7.14 15.38 48.53
N VAL A 384 7.34 16.35 49.43
CA VAL A 384 6.25 16.97 50.19
C VAL A 384 5.81 18.22 49.43
N VAL A 385 4.59 18.20 48.91
CA VAL A 385 4.03 19.31 48.15
C VAL A 385 3.11 20.16 49.05
N GLY A 386 3.23 21.49 48.91
CA GLY A 386 2.46 22.45 49.68
C GLY A 386 0.98 22.52 49.26
N ASN A 387 0.20 23.32 49.99
CA ASN A 387 -1.22 23.58 49.70
C ASN A 387 -1.40 24.68 48.64
N ASP A 388 -0.45 24.84 47.73
CA ASP A 388 -0.48 25.83 46.64
C ASP A 388 -0.41 25.08 45.29
N MET A 389 -0.54 25.79 44.16
CA MET A 389 -0.42 25.13 42.85
C MET A 389 0.97 24.51 42.66
N VAL A 390 0.97 23.22 42.29
CA VAL A 390 2.17 22.42 42.03
C VAL A 390 2.29 22.24 40.52
N THR A 391 3.45 22.56 39.95
CA THR A 391 3.73 22.27 38.54
C THR A 391 4.16 20.82 38.39
N LEU A 392 3.40 20.06 37.61
CA LEU A 392 3.75 18.73 37.13
C LEU A 392 4.42 18.89 35.77
N GLY A 393 5.38 18.02 35.47
CA GLY A 393 5.99 17.99 34.15
C GLY A 393 6.29 16.59 33.72
N VAL A 394 6.16 16.34 32.43
CA VAL A 394 6.53 15.09 31.78
C VAL A 394 7.60 15.37 30.73
N GLU A 395 8.66 14.57 30.76
CA GLU A 395 9.72 14.54 29.76
C GLU A 395 9.60 13.25 28.97
N ILE A 396 9.67 13.39 27.64
CA ILE A 396 9.44 12.33 26.69
C ILE A 396 10.64 12.33 25.75
N GLN A 397 11.36 11.21 25.69
CA GLN A 397 12.46 11.03 24.75
C GLN A 397 12.06 9.96 23.74
N THR A 398 11.45 10.37 22.64
CA THR A 398 10.89 9.43 21.65
C THR A 398 11.24 9.79 20.22
N PHE A 399 11.36 8.78 19.38
CA PHE A 399 11.41 8.92 17.93
C PHE A 399 10.02 8.85 17.29
N ALA A 400 8.99 8.40 18.02
CA ALA A 400 7.61 8.34 17.56
C ALA A 400 6.93 9.72 17.62
N VAL A 401 5.96 9.96 16.74
CA VAL A 401 5.19 11.22 16.69
C VAL A 401 4.15 11.25 17.81
N VAL A 402 4.31 12.11 18.83
CA VAL A 402 3.34 12.25 19.93
C VAL A 402 2.13 13.08 19.49
N LYS A 403 0.91 12.59 19.76
CA LYS A 403 -0.37 13.29 19.47
C LYS A 403 -1.18 13.68 20.70
N ARG A 404 -1.01 12.96 21.82
CA ARG A 404 -1.78 13.20 23.04
C ARG A 404 -0.96 12.86 24.27
N VAL A 405 -1.15 13.64 25.33
CA VAL A 405 -0.56 13.40 26.66
C VAL A 405 -1.65 13.46 27.71
N GLU A 406 -1.66 12.52 28.65
CA GLU A 406 -2.59 12.46 29.77
C GLU A 406 -1.83 12.42 31.09
N PHE A 407 -2.20 13.29 32.02
CA PHE A 407 -1.72 13.27 33.39
C PHE A 407 -2.76 12.61 34.30
N TYR A 408 -2.28 11.77 35.20
CA TYR A 408 -3.09 11.00 36.14
C TYR A 408 -2.72 11.32 37.58
N ILE A 409 -3.73 11.47 38.43
CA ILE A 409 -3.62 11.52 39.90
C ILE A 409 -4.44 10.36 40.46
N ASP A 410 -3.80 9.47 41.21
CA ASP A 410 -4.40 8.26 41.79
C ASP A 410 -5.17 7.40 40.79
N GLY A 411 -4.62 7.27 39.58
CA GLY A 411 -5.22 6.49 38.50
C GLY A 411 -6.40 7.15 37.79
N LYS A 412 -6.78 8.38 38.14
CA LYS A 412 -7.79 9.17 37.44
C LYS A 412 -7.14 10.23 36.55
N ILE A 413 -7.69 10.44 35.35
CA ILE A 413 -7.23 11.51 34.46
C ILE A 413 -7.49 12.85 35.15
N PHE A 414 -6.42 13.58 35.39
CA PHE A 414 -6.43 14.96 35.88
C PHE A 414 -6.44 15.95 34.70
N LYS A 415 -5.65 15.66 33.65
CA LYS A 415 -5.50 16.53 32.48
C LYS A 415 -5.26 15.73 31.22
N LEU A 416 -5.83 16.19 30.11
CA LEU A 416 -5.59 15.69 28.76
C LEU A 416 -5.11 16.85 27.89
N LEU A 417 -4.03 16.62 27.15
CA LEU A 417 -3.45 17.55 26.19
C LEU A 417 -3.50 16.92 24.80
N SER A 418 -4.13 17.61 23.86
CA SER A 418 -3.94 17.34 22.43
C SER A 418 -2.72 18.13 21.98
N VAL A 419 -1.78 17.47 21.30
CA VAL A 419 -0.51 18.10 20.91
C VAL A 419 -0.37 18.09 19.40
N ASN A 420 0.25 19.14 18.86
CA ASN A 420 0.63 19.12 17.44
C ASN A 420 1.63 17.97 17.23
N PRO A 421 1.39 17.08 16.25
CA PRO A 421 2.22 15.91 16.00
C PRO A 421 3.72 16.26 15.94
N ARG A 422 4.51 15.77 16.89
CA ARG A 422 5.96 16.02 16.96
C ARG A 422 6.71 14.87 17.62
N ALA A 423 7.95 14.62 17.20
CA ALA A 423 8.87 13.62 17.75
C ALA A 423 10.11 14.29 18.35
N GLY A 424 10.91 13.54 19.11
CA GLY A 424 12.18 13.98 19.73
C GLY A 424 12.11 14.10 21.26
N ASN A 425 12.93 15.01 21.80
CA ASN A 425 12.92 15.36 23.22
C ASN A 425 11.83 16.41 23.47
N ILE A 426 10.73 16.00 24.08
CA ILE A 426 9.54 16.81 24.27
C ILE A 426 9.26 16.93 25.77
N SER A 427 8.86 18.12 26.21
CA SER A 427 8.35 18.32 27.57
C SER A 427 7.02 19.06 27.56
N PHE A 428 6.20 18.75 28.57
CA PHE A 428 4.94 19.43 28.84
C PHE A 428 4.80 19.65 30.34
N ASP A 429 4.36 20.85 30.72
CA ASP A 429 4.16 21.24 32.12
C ASP A 429 2.69 21.60 32.34
N GLU A 430 2.11 21.14 33.45
CA GLU A 430 0.72 21.39 33.84
C GLU A 430 0.61 21.69 35.34
N ASN A 431 -0.25 22.64 35.71
CA ASN A 431 -0.44 23.03 37.10
C ASN A 431 -1.56 22.22 37.75
N TRP A 432 -1.23 21.52 38.83
CA TRP A 432 -2.14 20.74 39.67
C TRP A 432 -2.42 21.45 40.99
N ASN A 433 -3.68 21.46 41.42
CA ASN A 433 -4.10 22.06 42.70
C ASN A 433 -4.38 20.96 43.75
N PRO A 434 -3.48 20.71 44.71
CA PRO A 434 -3.67 19.74 45.77
C PRO A 434 -4.54 20.23 46.94
N MET A 435 -5.02 21.48 46.96
CA MET A 435 -5.77 22.05 48.10
C MET A 435 -7.05 21.30 48.47
N VAL A 436 -7.61 20.54 47.53
CA VAL A 436 -8.82 19.74 47.75
C VAL A 436 -8.53 18.42 48.47
N LEU A 437 -7.26 18.11 48.75
CA LEU A 437 -6.81 16.84 49.28
C LEU A 437 -6.45 16.95 50.77
N SER A 438 -6.57 15.83 51.48
CA SER A 438 -6.38 15.81 52.94
C SER A 438 -4.90 16.00 53.30
N PRO A 439 -4.56 16.88 54.26
CA PRO A 439 -3.18 17.01 54.75
C PRO A 439 -2.59 15.67 55.18
N GLY A 440 -1.34 15.40 54.79
CA GLY A 440 -0.61 14.18 55.14
C GLY A 440 -0.91 12.96 54.29
N SER A 441 -1.90 13.03 53.40
CA SER A 441 -2.19 11.98 52.43
C SER A 441 -1.10 11.86 51.37
N THR A 442 -0.99 10.67 50.77
CA THR A 442 -0.05 10.38 49.68
C THR A 442 -0.82 10.19 48.39
N HIS A 443 -0.32 10.77 47.31
CA HIS A 443 -0.94 10.72 45.98
C HIS A 443 0.05 10.25 44.93
N SER A 444 -0.43 9.44 44.00
CA SER A 444 0.36 8.91 42.89
C SER A 444 0.17 9.74 41.64
N ILE A 445 1.26 10.17 41.03
CA ILE A 445 1.30 10.98 39.81
C ILE A 445 1.90 10.15 38.69
N MET A 446 1.24 10.09 37.54
CA MET A 446 1.68 9.32 36.38
C MET A 446 1.30 10.05 35.10
N ALA A 447 2.03 9.84 34.02
CA ALA A 447 1.67 10.30 32.69
C ALA A 447 1.53 9.13 31.70
N LYS A 448 0.57 9.25 30.79
CA LYS A 448 0.48 8.43 29.58
C LYS A 448 0.66 9.32 28.35
N VAL A 449 1.42 8.84 27.39
CA VAL A 449 1.72 9.53 26.14
C VAL A 449 1.26 8.65 25.00
N TYR A 450 0.58 9.25 24.02
CA TYR A 450 0.03 8.55 22.87
C TYR A 450 0.68 9.07 21.60
N ASP A 451 1.14 8.17 20.74
CA ASP A 451 1.64 8.52 19.41
C ASP A 451 0.53 8.59 18.34
N SER A 452 0.89 8.94 17.09
CA SER A 452 -0.02 8.98 15.94
C SER A 452 -0.83 7.71 15.79
N SER A 453 -0.24 6.56 16.12
CA SER A 453 -0.84 5.23 16.09
C SER A 453 -1.55 4.82 17.39
N ASP A 454 -1.81 5.74 18.34
CA ASP A 454 -2.45 5.46 19.65
C ASP A 454 -1.70 4.49 20.59
N ASN A 455 -0.41 4.20 20.33
CA ASN A 455 0.40 3.43 21.27
C ASN A 455 0.66 4.21 22.53
N ILE A 456 0.84 3.52 23.67
CA ILE A 456 0.90 4.16 24.97
C ILE A 456 2.30 4.04 25.57
N GLY A 457 3.00 5.16 25.71
CA GLY A 457 4.11 5.31 26.64
C GLY A 457 3.59 5.62 28.04
N VAL A 458 4.08 4.91 29.06
CA VAL A 458 3.62 5.11 30.45
C VAL A 458 4.82 5.46 31.31
N SER A 459 4.68 6.52 32.13
CA SER A 459 5.70 6.87 33.12
C SER A 459 5.70 5.90 34.29
N THR A 460 6.83 5.76 34.98
CA THR A 460 6.80 5.25 36.35
C THR A 460 6.00 6.20 37.23
N PRO A 461 5.14 5.71 38.14
CA PRO A 461 4.42 6.58 39.06
C PRO A 461 5.36 7.25 40.07
N VAL A 462 5.14 8.54 40.33
CA VAL A 462 5.79 9.32 41.38
C VAL A 462 4.82 9.51 42.54
N ILE A 463 5.20 9.12 43.75
CA ILE A 463 4.37 9.31 44.95
C ILE A 463 4.78 10.60 45.65
N VAL A 464 3.83 11.50 45.87
CA VAL A 464 4.03 12.75 46.64
C VAL A 464 3.19 12.72 47.92
N LYS A 465 3.59 13.51 48.93
CA LYS A 465 2.84 13.67 50.17
C LYS A 465 2.33 15.10 50.32
N ILE A 466 1.06 15.27 50.70
CA ILE A 466 0.49 16.60 50.96
C ILE A 466 1.00 17.10 52.32
N SER A 467 1.47 18.35 52.36
CA SER A 467 1.94 18.98 53.58
C SER A 467 0.91 18.90 54.71
N ASN A 468 1.38 18.59 55.92
CA ASN A 468 0.58 18.63 57.14
C ASN A 468 0.34 20.07 57.64
N ILE A 469 1.00 21.05 57.03
CA ILE A 469 1.06 22.42 57.53
C ILE A 469 0.14 23.26 56.66
N VAL A 470 -1.02 23.63 57.22
CA VAL A 470 -1.95 24.59 56.61
C VAL A 470 -1.27 25.96 56.60
N GLY A 471 -0.66 26.31 55.47
CA GLY A 471 -0.15 27.66 55.17
C GLY A 471 1.32 27.90 55.52
N GLN A 472 2.22 27.68 54.56
CA GLN A 472 3.32 28.60 54.25
C GLN A 472 4.00 28.22 52.93
N ASN A 473 4.06 29.20 52.02
CA ASN A 473 4.76 29.16 50.73
C ASN A 473 6.24 28.77 50.90
N THR A 474 6.64 27.63 50.35
CA THR A 474 8.06 27.37 50.00
C THR A 474 8.16 26.88 48.56
N THR A 475 8.48 27.80 47.66
CA THR A 475 8.91 27.56 46.29
C THR A 475 10.22 26.74 46.27
N PRO A 476 10.36 25.68 45.47
CA PRO A 476 11.66 25.04 45.26
C PRO A 476 12.54 25.92 44.37
N SER A 477 13.78 26.17 44.81
CA SER A 477 14.82 26.84 44.03
C SER A 477 15.40 25.89 42.96
N PRO A 478 15.70 26.35 41.73
CA PRO A 478 16.24 25.49 40.68
C PRO A 478 17.69 25.07 41.00
N SER A 479 17.95 23.76 40.98
CA SER A 479 19.31 23.22 41.04
C SER A 479 19.87 23.07 39.62
N ILE A 480 20.94 23.80 39.33
CA ILE A 480 21.70 23.71 38.07
C ILE A 480 22.43 22.36 38.03
N SER A 481 22.10 21.51 37.06
CA SER A 481 22.85 20.28 36.74
C SER A 481 23.85 20.57 35.61
N TYR A 482 25.14 20.47 35.90
CA TYR A 482 26.20 20.44 34.89
C TYR A 482 26.22 19.09 34.16
N LEU A 483 26.22 19.11 32.83
CA LEU A 483 26.55 17.95 31.98
C LEU A 483 28.05 17.63 32.07
N PRO A 484 28.46 16.35 32.19
CA PRO A 484 29.78 15.93 31.77
C PRO A 484 29.79 15.49 30.29
N SER A 485 30.78 16.00 29.56
CA SER A 485 31.14 15.66 28.17
C SER A 485 31.61 14.21 28.03
N PRO A 486 31.38 13.53 26.89
CA PRO A 486 32.03 12.26 26.60
C PRO A 486 33.34 12.46 25.81
N PHE A 487 34.48 12.23 26.46
CA PHE A 487 35.71 11.80 25.79
C PHE A 487 35.95 10.32 26.13
N PRO A 488 36.17 9.42 25.14
CA PRO A 488 36.71 8.11 25.45
C PRO A 488 38.24 8.15 25.37
N SER A 489 38.90 7.90 26.51
CA SER A 489 40.31 7.51 26.55
C SER A 489 40.42 5.99 26.50
N VAL A 490 41.25 5.58 25.55
CA VAL A 490 41.91 4.30 25.32
C VAL A 490 42.22 3.52 26.61
N ILE A 491 41.80 2.25 26.65
CA ILE A 491 42.38 1.24 27.55
C ILE A 491 42.72 -0.01 26.72
N SER A 492 43.99 -0.38 26.79
CA SER A 492 44.58 -1.57 26.18
C SER A 492 44.10 -2.85 26.88
N SER A 493 43.94 -3.91 26.10
CA SER A 493 43.78 -5.28 26.61
C SER A 493 45.01 -6.12 26.25
N PRO A 494 45.45 -7.05 27.11
CA PRO A 494 46.64 -7.85 26.88
C PRO A 494 46.37 -9.05 25.96
N ILE A 495 47.43 -9.42 25.25
CA ILE A 495 47.56 -10.51 24.28
C ILE A 495 47.54 -11.88 24.98
N LEU A 496 46.85 -12.87 24.40
CA LEU A 496 47.04 -14.30 24.67
C LEU A 496 47.33 -15.04 23.35
N PRO A 497 48.17 -16.11 23.37
CA PRO A 497 48.88 -16.59 22.19
C PRO A 497 48.15 -17.68 21.39
N LEU A 498 48.50 -17.74 20.10
CA LEU A 498 48.13 -18.74 19.10
C LEU A 498 48.59 -20.17 19.43
N PRO A 499 47.89 -21.20 18.89
CA PRO A 499 48.51 -22.47 18.52
C PRO A 499 48.71 -22.60 16.99
N LEU A 500 49.84 -23.22 16.63
CA LEU A 500 50.30 -23.57 15.27
C LEU A 500 49.57 -24.79 14.65
N PRO A 501 49.73 -25.06 13.32
CA PRO A 501 48.93 -26.02 12.55
C PRO A 501 49.58 -27.40 12.37
N SER A 502 48.78 -28.43 12.05
CA SER A 502 49.25 -29.72 11.48
C SER A 502 48.08 -30.59 10.95
N PRO A 503 48.28 -31.65 10.14
CA PRO A 503 48.36 -31.61 8.67
C PRO A 503 47.32 -32.51 7.96
N SER A 504 47.26 -32.41 6.62
CA SER A 504 46.46 -33.22 5.68
C SER A 504 46.62 -34.75 5.82
N PRO A 505 45.67 -35.52 5.24
CA PRO A 505 46.10 -36.67 4.44
C PRO A 505 45.38 -36.82 3.09
N THR A 506 46.23 -36.95 2.07
CA THR A 506 46.31 -37.86 0.92
C THR A 506 45.07 -38.60 0.38
N ILE A 507 44.90 -38.47 -0.94
CA ILE A 507 43.97 -39.12 -1.87
C ILE A 507 44.36 -40.60 -2.11
N PHE A 508 43.37 -41.51 -2.12
CA PHE A 508 43.46 -42.84 -2.72
C PHE A 508 42.46 -42.98 -3.86
N PHE A 509 42.96 -43.27 -5.07
CA PHE A 509 42.17 -43.64 -6.23
C PHE A 509 41.88 -45.14 -6.20
N ILE A 510 40.60 -45.52 -6.32
CA ILE A 510 40.17 -46.86 -6.71
C ILE A 510 39.06 -46.72 -7.75
N THR A 511 39.41 -47.05 -8.98
CA THR A 511 38.47 -47.37 -10.06
C THR A 511 37.81 -48.72 -9.79
N PRO A 512 36.56 -48.91 -10.23
CA PRO A 512 36.16 -50.23 -10.67
C PRO A 512 35.60 -50.27 -12.10
N THR A 513 36.06 -51.32 -12.74
CA THR A 513 35.80 -51.87 -14.06
C THR A 513 34.34 -52.27 -14.27
N ILE A 514 33.88 -52.04 -15.50
CA ILE A 514 32.59 -52.44 -16.07
C ILE A 514 32.65 -53.87 -16.64
N THR A 515 31.68 -54.74 -16.31
CA THR A 515 31.16 -55.83 -17.18
C THR A 515 29.84 -56.38 -16.59
N PRO A 516 28.96 -57.01 -17.39
CA PRO A 516 27.55 -56.63 -17.48
C PRO A 516 26.62 -57.69 -16.89
N THR A 517 25.45 -57.29 -16.39
CA THR A 517 24.42 -58.27 -16.03
C THR A 517 23.05 -57.76 -16.44
N ALA A 518 22.51 -58.51 -17.41
CA ALA A 518 21.11 -58.71 -17.80
C ALA A 518 20.16 -57.52 -17.78
N THR A 519 19.80 -57.09 -18.99
CA THR A 519 18.57 -56.37 -19.29
C THR A 519 17.33 -57.21 -18.94
N PRO A 520 16.36 -56.70 -18.17
CA PRO A 520 14.98 -57.13 -18.27
C PRO A 520 14.19 -56.11 -19.09
N ILE A 521 13.74 -56.57 -20.26
CA ILE A 521 12.47 -56.27 -20.95
C ILE A 521 11.77 -54.97 -20.51
N ILE A 522 11.76 -54.01 -21.43
CA ILE A 522 10.96 -52.79 -21.40
C ILE A 522 9.49 -53.16 -21.17
N LYS A 523 8.99 -52.93 -19.96
CA LYS A 523 7.59 -52.59 -19.76
C LYS A 523 7.48 -51.09 -19.99
N THR A 524 6.84 -50.70 -21.08
CA THR A 524 6.39 -49.33 -21.31
C THR A 524 5.36 -49.00 -20.24
N ASN A 525 5.84 -48.53 -19.09
CA ASN A 525 5.01 -47.84 -18.14
C ASN A 525 4.82 -46.44 -18.69
N THR A 526 3.62 -46.15 -19.16
CA THR A 526 3.14 -44.78 -19.42
C THR A 526 3.45 -43.95 -18.18
N GLN A 527 4.52 -43.16 -18.23
CA GLN A 527 4.90 -42.24 -17.16
C GLN A 527 3.69 -41.35 -16.89
N ALA A 528 3.15 -41.42 -15.68
CA ALA A 528 2.23 -40.43 -15.17
C ALA A 528 2.88 -39.05 -15.40
N VAL A 529 2.13 -38.12 -15.98
CA VAL A 529 2.58 -36.74 -16.16
C VAL A 529 2.83 -36.18 -14.77
N ILE A 530 4.10 -36.13 -14.35
CA ILE A 530 4.49 -35.53 -13.08
C ILE A 530 4.13 -34.05 -13.20
N LYS A 531 3.13 -33.60 -12.43
CA LYS A 531 2.79 -32.18 -12.33
C LYS A 531 3.95 -31.45 -11.65
N ILE A 532 4.55 -30.50 -12.36
CA ILE A 532 5.63 -29.64 -11.88
C ILE A 532 5.02 -28.26 -11.63
N ASN A 533 5.11 -27.78 -10.40
CA ASN A 533 4.63 -26.49 -9.92
C ASN A 533 5.82 -25.55 -9.63
N ASN A 534 5.53 -24.26 -9.50
CA ASN A 534 6.52 -23.29 -9.03
C ASN A 534 7.02 -23.64 -7.63
N GLY A 535 8.32 -23.51 -7.40
CA GLY A 535 9.00 -23.90 -6.16
C GLY A 535 9.41 -25.36 -6.10
N ASP A 536 8.95 -26.22 -7.03
CA ASP A 536 9.39 -27.61 -7.07
C ASP A 536 10.89 -27.73 -7.35
N LEU A 537 11.50 -28.72 -6.71
CA LEU A 537 12.85 -29.15 -7.04
C LEU A 537 12.77 -30.28 -8.07
N ILE A 538 13.48 -30.13 -9.18
CA ILE A 538 13.50 -31.10 -10.27
C ILE A 538 14.93 -31.53 -10.61
N ARG A 539 15.09 -32.77 -11.06
CA ARG A 539 16.38 -33.33 -11.48
C ARG A 539 16.17 -34.31 -12.63
N VAL A 540 17.08 -34.33 -13.60
CA VAL A 540 17.00 -35.35 -14.66
C VAL A 540 17.36 -36.71 -14.07
N ILE A 541 16.57 -37.74 -14.39
CA ILE A 541 16.80 -39.12 -13.94
C ILE A 541 18.28 -39.51 -14.19
N GLY A 542 18.99 -39.90 -13.12
CA GLY A 542 20.39 -40.32 -13.18
C GLY A 542 21.43 -39.19 -13.24
N GLN A 543 21.02 -37.91 -13.22
CA GLN A 543 21.93 -36.76 -13.12
C GLN A 543 21.97 -36.20 -11.70
N SER A 544 23.02 -35.44 -11.36
CA SER A 544 23.19 -34.82 -10.05
C SER A 544 22.72 -33.35 -9.97
N LYS A 545 22.57 -32.65 -11.10
CA LYS A 545 22.14 -31.24 -11.13
C LYS A 545 20.67 -31.10 -10.74
N VAL A 546 20.41 -30.39 -9.64
CA VAL A 546 19.06 -30.09 -9.14
C VAL A 546 18.69 -28.66 -9.51
N TYR A 547 17.45 -28.45 -9.95
CA TYR A 547 16.92 -27.13 -10.29
C TYR A 547 15.70 -26.80 -9.44
N VAL A 548 15.50 -25.51 -9.16
CA VAL A 548 14.23 -24.98 -8.63
C VAL A 548 13.43 -24.34 -9.77
N VAL A 549 12.11 -24.61 -9.80
CA VAL A 549 11.20 -24.15 -10.86
C VAL A 549 10.55 -22.81 -10.51
N ASN A 550 10.48 -21.89 -11.46
CA ASN A 550 9.67 -20.68 -11.38
C ASN A 550 9.11 -20.32 -12.76
N GLY A 551 7.82 -20.58 -12.96
CA GLY A 551 7.13 -20.46 -14.24
C GLY A 551 7.79 -21.34 -15.30
N ARG A 552 8.17 -20.73 -16.42
CA ARG A 552 8.91 -21.37 -17.52
C ARG A 552 10.43 -21.39 -17.31
N TYR A 553 10.92 -20.90 -16.17
CA TYR A 553 12.34 -20.85 -15.87
C TYR A 553 12.73 -21.84 -14.79
N VAL A 554 13.98 -22.27 -14.85
CA VAL A 554 14.61 -23.10 -13.83
C VAL A 554 15.94 -22.48 -13.42
N ARG A 555 16.25 -22.53 -12.14
CA ARG A 555 17.55 -22.10 -11.62
C ARG A 555 18.29 -23.28 -11.05
N TRP A 556 19.56 -23.42 -11.45
CA TRP A 556 20.42 -24.47 -10.92
C TRP A 556 20.79 -24.19 -9.46
N ILE A 557 20.60 -25.20 -8.59
CA ILE A 557 21.13 -25.23 -7.23
C ILE A 557 22.57 -25.75 -7.30
N GLN A 558 23.53 -24.81 -7.25
CA GLN A 558 24.93 -25.08 -7.59
C GLN A 558 25.69 -25.95 -6.57
N SER A 559 25.13 -26.15 -5.37
CA SER A 559 25.78 -26.94 -4.32
C SER A 559 24.78 -27.53 -3.31
N PRO A 560 25.04 -28.72 -2.74
CA PRO A 560 24.25 -29.31 -1.66
C PRO A 560 24.10 -28.39 -0.43
N GLU A 561 25.09 -27.54 -0.15
CA GLU A 561 25.05 -26.58 0.95
C GLU A 561 23.92 -25.56 0.77
N ILE A 562 23.63 -25.17 -0.48
CA ILE A 562 22.54 -24.26 -0.80
C ILE A 562 21.19 -24.88 -0.41
N MET A 563 21.02 -26.20 -0.59
CA MET A 563 19.78 -26.88 -0.16
C MET A 563 19.51 -26.67 1.34
N ASN A 564 20.56 -26.73 2.17
CA ASN A 564 20.46 -26.54 3.62
C ASN A 564 20.24 -25.08 4.04
N MET A 565 20.32 -24.12 3.11
CA MET A 565 20.06 -22.70 3.39
C MET A 565 18.56 -22.39 3.39
N TYR A 566 17.72 -23.30 2.87
CA TYR A 566 16.28 -23.14 2.78
C TYR A 566 15.57 -24.18 3.65
N GLY A 567 14.77 -23.72 4.63
CA GLY A 567 14.04 -24.63 5.52
C GLY A 567 13.00 -25.52 4.83
N HIS A 568 12.57 -25.16 3.63
CA HIS A 568 11.57 -25.89 2.83
C HIS A 568 12.19 -26.75 1.72
N PHE A 569 13.49 -26.66 1.46
CA PHE A 569 14.15 -27.53 0.49
C PHE A 569 14.54 -28.84 1.16
N GLN A 570 14.04 -29.95 0.62
CA GLN A 570 14.25 -31.30 1.14
C GLN A 570 14.64 -32.20 -0.03
N TRP A 571 15.63 -33.07 0.15
CA TRP A 571 16.14 -33.96 -0.91
C TRP A 571 15.08 -34.94 -1.40
N GLU A 572 14.17 -35.31 -0.51
CA GLU A 572 13.04 -36.21 -0.73
C GLU A 572 11.97 -35.59 -1.65
N ASN A 573 11.93 -34.26 -1.74
CA ASN A 573 10.97 -33.52 -2.58
C ASN A 573 11.47 -33.32 -4.03
N ILE A 574 12.66 -33.83 -4.37
CA ILE A 574 13.20 -33.72 -5.73
C ILE A 574 12.43 -34.65 -6.66
N LYS A 575 11.75 -34.07 -7.65
CA LYS A 575 11.04 -34.79 -8.70
C LYS A 575 12.01 -35.17 -9.81
N GLU A 576 12.11 -36.48 -10.09
CA GLU A 576 12.91 -36.95 -11.21
C GLU A 576 12.14 -36.84 -12.52
N ILE A 577 12.74 -36.19 -13.51
CA ILE A 577 12.13 -35.91 -14.81
C ILE A 577 13.01 -36.39 -15.96
N SER A 578 12.44 -36.53 -17.15
CA SER A 578 13.20 -36.80 -18.38
C SER A 578 13.95 -35.54 -18.87
N LEU A 579 15.00 -35.75 -19.67
CA LEU A 579 15.73 -34.64 -20.31
C LEU A 579 14.81 -33.79 -21.21
N THR A 580 13.82 -34.43 -21.85
CA THR A 580 12.79 -33.77 -22.68
C THR A 580 11.84 -32.90 -21.86
N GLN A 581 11.56 -33.24 -20.61
CA GLN A 581 10.77 -32.39 -19.71
C GLN A 581 11.59 -31.20 -19.21
N LEU A 582 12.87 -31.39 -18.88
CA LEU A 582 13.74 -30.27 -18.49
C LEU A 582 13.91 -29.26 -19.64
N ALA A 583 13.99 -29.75 -20.89
CA ALA A 583 14.10 -28.91 -22.09
C ALA A 583 12.91 -27.97 -22.33
N GLN A 584 11.80 -28.15 -21.60
CA GLN A 584 10.65 -27.23 -21.64
C GLN A 584 10.90 -25.93 -20.85
N TYR A 585 11.94 -25.90 -20.01
CA TYR A 585 12.30 -24.76 -19.18
C TYR A 585 13.52 -24.04 -19.72
N ALA A 586 13.51 -22.71 -19.62
CA ALA A 586 14.70 -21.90 -19.84
C ALA A 586 15.53 -21.82 -18.55
N VAL A 587 16.83 -22.10 -18.62
CA VAL A 587 17.71 -21.95 -17.46
C VAL A 587 17.97 -20.47 -17.23
N SER A 588 17.76 -20.00 -15.99
CA SER A 588 18.10 -18.65 -15.58
C SER A 588 19.34 -18.61 -14.71
N SER A 589 20.21 -17.65 -15.04
CA SER A 589 21.36 -17.22 -14.23
C SER A 589 21.05 -15.99 -13.38
N LEU A 590 19.84 -15.45 -13.42
CA LEU A 590 19.52 -14.17 -12.80
C LEU A 590 18.95 -14.35 -11.40
N VAL A 591 19.53 -13.63 -10.43
CA VAL A 591 19.08 -13.63 -9.04
C VAL A 591 18.95 -12.23 -8.48
N ILE A 592 18.02 -12.07 -7.54
CA ILE A 592 17.92 -10.92 -6.64
C ILE A 592 18.04 -11.44 -5.22
N LYS A 593 18.85 -10.78 -4.39
CA LYS A 593 18.88 -11.05 -2.96
C LYS A 593 17.52 -10.65 -2.34
N LYS A 594 16.92 -11.49 -1.50
CA LYS A 594 15.66 -11.20 -0.80
C LYS A 594 15.78 -9.86 -0.06
N GLY A 595 14.90 -8.91 -0.36
CA GLY A 595 14.94 -7.55 0.19
C GLY A 595 15.92 -6.59 -0.51
N ASP A 596 16.52 -6.98 -1.63
CA ASP A 596 17.30 -6.15 -2.56
C ASP A 596 16.52 -6.01 -3.88
N PHE A 597 16.93 -5.10 -4.75
CA PHE A 597 16.35 -4.84 -6.08
C PHE A 597 17.38 -4.96 -7.20
N ARG A 598 18.67 -5.05 -6.85
CA ARG A 598 19.77 -5.21 -7.81
C ARG A 598 19.74 -6.61 -8.40
N VAL A 599 19.76 -6.67 -9.73
CA VAL A 599 19.84 -7.95 -10.46
C VAL A 599 21.29 -8.37 -10.57
N TRP A 600 21.56 -9.61 -10.19
CA TRP A 600 22.87 -10.24 -10.31
C TRP A 600 22.78 -11.41 -11.26
N GLU A 601 23.81 -11.56 -12.09
CA GLU A 601 24.02 -12.77 -12.88
C GLU A 601 24.96 -13.69 -12.12
N VAL A 602 24.57 -14.95 -11.94
CA VAL A 602 25.41 -16.00 -11.36
C VAL A 602 25.85 -17.00 -12.42
N ASP A 603 27.11 -17.41 -12.35
CA ASP A 603 27.69 -18.34 -13.31
C ASP A 603 28.06 -19.70 -12.69
N ASP A 604 28.50 -20.63 -13.53
CA ASP A 604 28.88 -21.99 -13.12
C ASP A 604 30.16 -22.04 -12.26
N SER A 605 30.88 -20.92 -12.11
CA SER A 605 32.06 -20.79 -11.25
C SER A 605 31.73 -20.33 -9.82
N HIS A 606 30.43 -20.24 -9.52
CA HIS A 606 29.88 -19.71 -8.27
C HIS A 606 30.17 -18.22 -8.09
N SER A 607 30.37 -17.49 -9.19
CA SER A 607 30.59 -16.05 -9.16
C SER A 607 29.27 -15.31 -9.39
N LYS A 608 29.09 -14.14 -8.77
CA LYS A 608 27.98 -13.22 -9.01
C LYS A 608 28.51 -11.89 -9.56
N ARG A 609 27.85 -11.38 -10.60
CA ARG A 609 28.16 -10.09 -11.20
C ARG A 609 26.93 -9.20 -11.18
N HIS A 610 27.09 -7.98 -10.69
CA HIS A 610 25.99 -7.02 -10.70
C HIS A 610 25.71 -6.56 -12.14
N LEU A 611 24.45 -6.68 -12.56
CA LEU A 611 23.99 -6.13 -13.82
C LEU A 611 23.51 -4.69 -13.59
N SER A 612 24.45 -3.74 -13.64
CA SER A 612 24.14 -2.30 -13.61
C SER A 612 23.51 -1.84 -14.93
N LEU A 613 22.29 -2.30 -15.21
CA LEU A 613 21.53 -2.00 -16.42
C LEU A 613 20.26 -1.22 -16.05
N THR A 614 19.87 -0.27 -16.89
CA THR A 614 18.51 0.30 -16.84
C THR A 614 17.48 -0.76 -17.29
N PRO A 615 16.18 -0.59 -16.97
CA PRO A 615 15.15 -1.53 -17.41
C PRO A 615 15.10 -1.73 -18.94
N SER A 616 15.27 -0.67 -19.71
CA SER A 616 15.32 -0.73 -21.18
C SER A 616 16.57 -1.47 -21.69
N GLU A 617 17.73 -1.27 -21.06
CA GLU A 617 18.95 -2.02 -21.38
C GLU A 617 18.85 -3.49 -20.99
N PHE A 618 18.15 -3.79 -19.91
CA PHE A 618 17.90 -5.16 -19.47
C PHE A 618 17.06 -5.92 -20.50
N GLU A 619 15.95 -5.33 -20.95
CA GLU A 619 15.05 -5.94 -21.94
C GLU A 619 15.67 -6.00 -23.34
N SER A 620 16.38 -4.95 -23.76
CA SER A 620 17.06 -4.92 -25.07
C SER A 620 18.20 -5.94 -25.18
N ARG A 621 18.81 -6.32 -24.04
CA ARG A 621 19.78 -7.44 -23.98
C ARG A 621 19.11 -8.81 -23.95
N GLY A 622 17.78 -8.87 -24.02
CA GLY A 622 16.99 -10.09 -24.10
C GLY A 622 16.70 -10.73 -22.74
N TYR A 623 17.12 -10.12 -21.62
CA TYR A 623 16.75 -10.60 -20.30
C TYR A 623 15.24 -10.44 -20.07
N LYS A 624 14.70 -11.31 -19.22
CA LYS A 624 13.27 -11.35 -18.90
C LYS A 624 13.07 -11.24 -17.40
N TRP A 625 12.19 -10.36 -16.97
CA TRP A 625 11.96 -10.10 -15.55
C TRP A 625 11.42 -11.34 -14.81
N ASP A 626 10.59 -12.14 -15.48
CA ASP A 626 10.07 -13.42 -15.00
C ASP A 626 11.14 -14.52 -14.89
N SER A 627 12.35 -14.31 -15.43
CA SER A 627 13.48 -15.23 -15.27
C SER A 627 14.24 -15.04 -13.96
N ILE A 628 14.00 -13.97 -13.20
CA ILE A 628 14.79 -13.65 -12.01
C ILE A 628 14.31 -14.48 -10.82
N PHE A 629 15.24 -15.08 -10.09
CA PHE A 629 14.96 -15.82 -8.86
C PHE A 629 15.35 -15.02 -7.62
N ILE A 630 14.45 -14.99 -6.63
CA ILE A 630 14.77 -14.40 -5.33
C ILE A 630 15.53 -15.43 -4.49
N VAL A 631 16.71 -15.06 -4.00
CA VAL A 631 17.58 -15.91 -3.16
C VAL A 631 17.76 -15.31 -1.78
N ASN A 632 17.87 -16.13 -0.74
CA ASN A 632 18.10 -15.64 0.63
C ASN A 632 19.53 -15.11 0.85
N ASP A 633 19.76 -14.45 1.98
CA ASP A 633 21.07 -13.88 2.34
C ASP A 633 22.20 -14.91 2.36
N LYS A 634 21.92 -16.14 2.81
CA LYS A 634 22.93 -17.20 2.91
C LYS A 634 23.39 -17.65 1.53
N GLU A 635 22.45 -17.89 0.61
CA GLU A 635 22.76 -18.28 -0.77
C GLU A 635 23.42 -17.12 -1.52
N PHE A 636 22.90 -15.90 -1.38
CA PHE A 636 23.48 -14.75 -2.03
C PHE A 636 24.95 -14.52 -1.61
N ASN A 637 25.26 -14.67 -0.32
CA ASN A 637 26.61 -14.52 0.20
C ASN A 637 27.52 -15.71 -0.09
N TRP A 638 26.96 -16.85 -0.50
CA TRP A 638 27.74 -18.03 -0.91
C TRP A 638 28.40 -17.82 -2.28
N PHE A 639 27.77 -17.05 -3.19
CA PHE A 639 28.40 -16.65 -4.45
C PHE A 639 29.54 -15.66 -4.23
N LYS A 640 30.67 -15.94 -4.88
CA LYS A 640 31.88 -15.09 -4.89
C LYS A 640 31.62 -13.85 -5.75
N GLN A 641 32.11 -12.70 -5.32
CA GLN A 641 32.02 -11.48 -6.11
C GLN A 641 33.24 -11.29 -6.99
#